data_AF-A0A929XU74-F1
#
_entry.id   AF-A0A929XU74-F1
#
_cell.length_a   1.000
_cell.length_b   1.000
_cell.length_c   1.000
_cell.angle_alpha   90.00
_cell.angle_beta   90.00
_cell.angle_gamma   90.00
#
_symmetry.space_group_name_H-M   'P 1'
#
loop_
_entity.id
_entity.type
_entity.pdbx_description
1 polymer ?
#
loop_
_entity_poly.entity_id
_entity_poly.type
_entity_poly.pdbx_seq_one_letter_code
_entity_poly.pdbx_strand_id
1 'polypeptide(L)'
;MKFHITNLYGTADVNRFAPIQDTAAVGLSLGFHEMAIYCYPAAEEEDGRLTARLDGIISALEPNDTVFLQLPTGNGLRFERALLSRIKAYPGVKVVLWLHSFADPTYSDRTALISLLNRSDFLILSSSKLYRSLKLEGLAEIPYSLQEAYDDPSLVSVSDFLLQEVGEQEAEGGFTTLFQNTGITRGYLLDGFGLLYPGICGLGAEAADLFLPYPLPFYVSLGIPVVAIRGSEWEPFVRKWEIGFTVRQPEETRRRIEELDEYDKKRMEDNARCLHFLLKSSYFTRKVIWEAVEGIEKTRLFHPSCAAEREEAPQEARKEVRVTETVHICFGLHDRNGDYTWQVSAAMQSLMQNSFAKFCFHLLHDDTLRDDYRERLKKQVKKSGAEICFHFVDQTLFREASALFSRYTVGALFRLLIPDLLVDLPKVIYLDADIVCCRDIVDFWRTDINGFALAGVEDPYPPHLFINGKGKRILERGSTYVNSGVLLMNLQEIREMGNLLDAFLDFIRENQKDRLPDQNFLNWYFAGKIKVVEKEWDYFSNIYRQDLVPLEGKLFHYAADVLQLSTPTALDLYYRDVVWNTPFARSTLLPKYDRLSELDASKLDHLQKLTASVFDPSIRKIYYGQDNRSMQSLKQFLPPSEGDLCLHENATPTELIRLLEEGGNRKNLIFILADEQYPELEKRLRERGLRAGEDYFNLLLLMSSRQGGYA
;
A
#
# COMPACT_ATOMS: atom_id res chain seq x y z
N MET A 1 9.92 7.21 -21.08
CA MET A 1 9.98 8.26 -20.05
C MET A 1 10.84 7.74 -18.92
N LYS A 2 11.81 8.55 -18.48
CA LYS A 2 12.55 8.33 -17.25
C LYS A 2 12.07 9.31 -16.18
N PHE A 3 12.24 8.92 -14.93
CA PHE A 3 12.08 9.79 -13.78
C PHE A 3 13.46 10.13 -13.24
N HIS A 4 13.69 11.42 -12.98
CA HIS A 4 14.92 11.91 -12.37
C HIS A 4 14.60 12.52 -11.02
N ILE A 5 15.51 12.41 -10.06
CA ILE A 5 15.42 13.07 -8.77
C ILE A 5 16.73 13.73 -8.41
N THR A 6 16.66 14.98 -7.95
CA THR A 6 17.86 15.69 -7.55
C THR A 6 18.36 15.21 -6.21
N ASN A 7 19.66 14.99 -6.05
CA ASN A 7 20.26 14.62 -4.77
C ASN A 7 21.37 15.61 -4.39
N LEU A 8 21.48 15.94 -3.11
CA LEU A 8 22.39 16.99 -2.64
C LEU A 8 23.67 16.41 -2.04
N TYR A 9 24.79 17.09 -2.31
CA TYR A 9 26.12 16.72 -1.82
C TYR A 9 26.91 17.94 -1.36
N GLY A 10 27.95 17.73 -0.53
CA GLY A 10 28.90 18.80 -0.17
C GLY A 10 28.41 19.79 0.88
N THR A 11 27.36 19.46 1.64
CA THR A 11 26.85 20.30 2.73
C THR A 11 27.51 19.99 4.08
N ALA A 12 27.80 21.02 4.86
CA ALA A 12 28.23 20.88 6.25
C ALA A 12 27.05 20.75 7.23
N ASP A 13 25.83 21.12 6.81
CA ASP A 13 24.61 21.09 7.62
C ASP A 13 23.83 19.79 7.37
N VAL A 14 24.35 18.70 7.93
CA VAL A 14 23.83 17.35 7.71
C VAL A 14 22.36 17.23 8.12
N ASN A 15 21.95 17.87 9.23
CA ASN A 15 20.59 17.77 9.75
C ASN A 15 19.56 18.42 8.82
N ARG A 16 19.93 19.52 8.17
CA ARG A 16 19.02 20.26 7.31
C ARG A 16 18.75 19.58 5.97
N PHE A 17 19.74 18.87 5.43
CA PHE A 17 19.68 18.28 4.10
C PHE A 17 19.52 16.76 4.09
N ALA A 18 19.68 16.08 5.24
CA ALA A 18 19.41 14.65 5.36
C ALA A 18 18.04 14.23 4.77
N PRO A 19 16.92 14.94 5.05
CA PRO A 19 15.63 14.56 4.47
C PRO A 19 15.59 14.55 2.93
N ILE A 20 16.41 15.39 2.28
CA ILE A 20 16.50 15.46 0.82
C ILE A 20 17.28 14.25 0.27
N GLN A 21 18.34 13.83 0.97
CA GLN A 21 19.12 12.65 0.61
C GLN A 21 18.33 11.36 0.84
N ASP A 22 17.61 11.27 1.96
CA ASP A 22 16.75 10.13 2.28
C ASP A 22 15.63 9.99 1.24
N THR A 23 15.01 11.11 0.86
CA THR A 23 14.01 11.16 -0.21
C THR A 23 14.58 10.75 -1.57
N ALA A 24 15.80 11.20 -1.90
CA ALA A 24 16.49 10.77 -3.11
C ALA A 24 16.73 9.25 -3.10
N ALA A 25 17.20 8.68 -1.98
CA ALA A 25 17.43 7.25 -1.83
C ALA A 25 16.15 6.43 -2.07
N VAL A 26 15.00 6.91 -1.60
CA VAL A 26 13.70 6.28 -1.90
C VAL A 26 13.40 6.33 -3.40
N GLY A 27 13.59 7.48 -4.05
CA GLY A 27 13.44 7.61 -5.51
C GLY A 27 14.34 6.64 -6.29
N LEU A 28 15.61 6.51 -5.89
CA LEU A 28 16.55 5.57 -6.50
C LEU A 28 16.10 4.11 -6.30
N SER A 29 15.53 3.77 -5.14
CA SER A 29 14.96 2.43 -4.88
C SER A 29 13.76 2.11 -5.78
N LEU A 30 13.09 3.15 -6.30
CA LEU A 30 11.99 3.06 -7.27
C LEU A 30 12.48 3.10 -8.74
N GLY A 31 13.80 3.12 -8.96
CA GLY A 31 14.41 3.15 -10.29
C GLY A 31 14.59 4.54 -10.89
N PHE A 32 14.52 5.62 -10.09
CA PHE A 32 14.78 6.97 -10.59
C PHE A 32 16.26 7.15 -10.93
N HIS A 33 16.54 8.05 -11.86
CA HIS A 33 17.88 8.49 -12.20
C HIS A 33 18.29 9.64 -11.28
N GLU A 34 19.50 9.56 -10.75
CA GLU A 34 20.05 10.62 -9.92
C GLU A 34 20.44 11.85 -10.75
N MET A 35 20.07 13.03 -10.27
CA MET A 35 20.59 14.33 -10.70
C MET A 35 21.37 14.97 -9.55
N ALA A 36 22.66 14.67 -9.46
CA ALA A 36 23.50 15.14 -8.36
C ALA A 36 23.73 16.66 -8.43
N ILE A 37 23.51 17.35 -7.31
CA ILE A 37 23.76 18.78 -7.12
C ILE A 37 24.72 18.93 -5.94
N TYR A 38 25.86 19.55 -6.19
CA TYR A 38 26.80 19.91 -5.14
C TYR A 38 26.41 21.28 -4.55
N CYS A 39 26.46 21.42 -3.24
CA CYS A 39 26.25 22.68 -2.51
C CYS A 39 27.56 23.50 -2.51
N TYR A 40 27.49 24.74 -3.00
CA TYR A 40 28.62 25.66 -3.05
C TYR A 40 28.13 27.12 -3.08
N PRO A 41 29.00 28.12 -2.88
CA PRO A 41 28.63 29.54 -2.97
C PRO A 41 28.30 29.98 -4.42
N ALA A 42 27.14 29.62 -4.95
CA ALA A 42 26.75 29.85 -6.34
C ALA A 42 26.37 31.32 -6.66
N ALA A 43 26.18 32.16 -5.65
CA ALA A 43 25.74 33.54 -5.84
C ALA A 43 26.69 34.36 -6.73
N GLU A 44 28.00 34.12 -6.61
CA GLU A 44 29.06 34.85 -7.31
C GLU A 44 29.60 34.11 -8.55
N GLU A 45 29.06 32.93 -8.90
CA GLU A 45 29.53 32.18 -10.06
C GLU A 45 29.13 32.89 -11.37
N GLU A 46 30.12 33.11 -12.25
CA GLU A 46 29.96 33.68 -13.58
C GLU A 46 28.96 32.88 -14.43
N ASP A 47 28.07 33.57 -15.16
CA ASP A 47 26.96 32.97 -15.92
C ASP A 47 27.40 31.84 -16.87
N GLY A 48 28.55 31.98 -17.54
CA GLY A 48 29.08 30.95 -18.44
C GLY A 48 29.48 29.66 -17.72
N ARG A 49 30.09 29.78 -16.53
CA ARG A 49 30.49 28.62 -15.71
C ARG A 49 29.28 27.96 -15.08
N LEU A 50 28.36 28.76 -14.57
CA LEU A 50 27.08 28.26 -14.05
C LEU A 50 26.35 27.48 -15.15
N THR A 51 26.28 28.01 -16.37
CA THR A 51 25.63 27.33 -17.51
C THR A 51 26.28 25.97 -17.79
N ALA A 52 27.60 25.91 -17.92
CA ALA A 52 28.32 24.66 -18.17
C ALA A 52 28.10 23.62 -17.06
N ARG A 53 28.05 24.07 -15.80
CA ARG A 53 27.75 23.21 -14.64
C ARG A 53 26.32 22.67 -14.72
N LEU A 54 25.34 23.53 -14.99
CA LEU A 54 23.94 23.13 -15.11
C LEU A 54 23.73 22.15 -16.27
N ASP A 55 24.40 22.36 -17.41
CA ASP A 55 24.38 21.42 -18.54
C ASP A 55 24.98 20.06 -18.16
N GLY A 56 26.02 20.03 -17.32
CA GLY A 56 26.55 18.79 -16.75
C GLY A 56 25.56 18.08 -15.81
N ILE A 57 24.83 18.83 -14.97
CA ILE A 57 23.82 18.25 -14.06
C ILE A 57 22.66 17.62 -14.83
N ILE A 58 22.23 18.24 -15.94
CA ILE A 58 21.08 17.77 -16.73
C ILE A 58 21.46 16.93 -17.95
N SER A 59 22.71 16.48 -18.06
CA SER A 59 23.21 15.82 -19.27
C SER A 59 22.48 14.52 -19.64
N ALA A 60 21.86 13.86 -18.65
CA ALA A 60 21.10 12.63 -18.83
C ALA A 60 19.60 12.86 -19.14
N LEU A 61 19.14 14.12 -19.15
CA LEU A 61 17.74 14.46 -19.36
C LEU A 61 17.35 14.31 -20.84
N GLU A 62 16.24 13.63 -21.10
CA GLU A 62 15.67 13.44 -22.43
C GLU A 62 14.28 14.10 -22.55
N PRO A 63 13.79 14.36 -23.78
CA PRO A 63 12.42 14.84 -23.98
C PRO A 63 11.36 13.92 -23.35
N ASN A 64 10.31 14.51 -22.79
CA ASN A 64 9.21 13.81 -22.06
C ASN A 64 9.61 13.10 -20.74
N ASP A 65 10.82 13.32 -20.23
CA ASP A 65 11.19 12.90 -18.89
C ASP A 65 10.47 13.73 -17.81
N THR A 66 10.46 13.22 -16.59
CA THR A 66 9.92 13.93 -15.42
C THR A 66 11.03 14.14 -14.40
N VAL A 67 11.19 15.36 -13.89
CA VAL A 67 12.21 15.73 -12.91
C VAL A 67 11.57 16.10 -11.57
N PHE A 68 11.94 15.38 -10.51
CA PHE A 68 11.67 15.71 -9.12
C PHE A 68 12.81 16.58 -8.60
N LEU A 69 12.62 17.90 -8.64
CA LEU A 69 13.57 18.89 -8.15
C LEU A 69 13.26 19.20 -6.69
N GLN A 70 14.12 18.69 -5.80
CA GLN A 70 14.05 18.88 -4.36
C GLN A 70 14.64 20.24 -3.97
N LEU A 71 13.88 21.00 -3.18
CA LEU A 71 14.18 22.36 -2.74
C LEU A 71 14.23 22.44 -1.21
N PRO A 72 15.16 23.22 -0.63
CA PRO A 72 16.18 24.02 -1.30
C PRO A 72 17.37 23.20 -1.79
N THR A 73 18.06 23.72 -2.82
CA THR A 73 19.30 23.13 -3.35
C THR A 73 20.55 23.51 -2.56
N GLY A 74 20.44 24.47 -1.62
CA GLY A 74 21.57 25.05 -0.90
C GLY A 74 22.39 26.08 -1.71
N ASN A 75 22.06 26.29 -2.99
CA ASN A 75 22.77 27.21 -3.90
C ASN A 75 22.01 28.53 -4.15
N GLY A 76 20.81 28.67 -3.58
CA GLY A 76 19.97 29.88 -3.65
C GLY A 76 19.13 30.04 -4.91
N LEU A 77 18.17 30.98 -4.87
CA LEU A 77 17.14 31.17 -5.89
C LEU A 77 17.67 31.46 -7.31
N ARG A 78 18.85 32.09 -7.45
CA ARG A 78 19.49 32.31 -8.76
C ARG A 78 19.82 30.98 -9.42
N PHE A 79 20.47 30.08 -8.69
CA PHE A 79 20.83 28.75 -9.17
C PHE A 79 19.59 27.94 -9.53
N GLU A 80 18.60 27.91 -8.63
CA GLU A 80 17.36 27.15 -8.79
C GLU A 80 16.55 27.61 -10.00
N ARG A 81 16.43 28.92 -10.20
CA ARG A 81 15.75 29.50 -11.37
C ARG A 81 16.49 29.17 -12.67
N ALA A 82 17.81 29.22 -12.67
CA ALA A 82 18.62 28.88 -13.84
C ALA A 82 18.48 27.40 -14.19
N LEU A 83 18.63 26.51 -13.20
CA LEU A 83 18.45 25.06 -13.35
C LEU A 83 17.07 24.72 -13.91
N LEU A 84 16.00 25.23 -13.29
CA LEU A 84 14.63 24.99 -13.74
C LEU A 84 14.39 25.48 -15.17
N SER A 85 15.00 26.59 -15.57
CA SER A 85 14.88 27.12 -16.93
C SER A 85 15.52 26.20 -17.96
N ARG A 86 16.65 25.56 -17.63
CA ARG A 86 17.30 24.61 -18.53
C ARG A 86 16.55 23.28 -18.58
N ILE A 87 16.04 22.78 -17.44
CA ILE A 87 15.18 21.58 -17.41
C ILE A 87 13.96 21.77 -18.32
N LYS A 88 13.22 22.89 -18.17
CA LYS A 88 12.02 23.16 -18.98
C LYS A 88 12.31 23.52 -20.44
N ALA A 89 13.57 23.69 -20.84
CA ALA A 89 13.93 23.88 -22.25
C ALA A 89 13.81 22.57 -23.05
N TYR A 90 13.82 21.41 -22.38
CA TYR A 90 13.61 20.12 -23.01
C TYR A 90 12.13 19.90 -23.34
N PRO A 91 11.78 19.55 -24.59
CA PRO A 91 10.39 19.38 -24.99
C PRO A 91 9.66 18.31 -24.17
N GLY A 92 8.45 18.65 -23.71
CA GLY A 92 7.57 17.71 -23.00
C GLY A 92 8.03 17.33 -21.59
N VAL A 93 9.17 17.84 -21.11
CA VAL A 93 9.65 17.56 -19.75
C VAL A 93 8.67 18.14 -18.72
N LYS A 94 8.36 17.33 -17.71
CA LYS A 94 7.51 17.70 -16.58
C LYS A 94 8.36 17.91 -15.34
N VAL A 95 8.01 18.90 -14.52
CA VAL A 95 8.75 19.19 -13.30
C VAL A 95 7.84 19.10 -12.07
N VAL A 96 8.24 18.25 -11.13
CA VAL A 96 7.72 18.20 -9.77
C VAL A 96 8.66 19.00 -8.88
N LEU A 97 8.18 20.07 -8.25
CA LEU A 97 8.96 20.78 -7.23
C LEU A 97 8.57 20.26 -5.85
N TRP A 98 9.56 19.74 -5.13
CA TRP A 98 9.37 19.20 -3.78
C TRP A 98 10.02 20.15 -2.76
N LEU A 99 9.20 20.83 -1.97
CA LEU A 99 9.67 21.82 -0.99
C LEU A 99 9.78 21.20 0.39
N HIS A 100 11.01 20.95 0.85
CA HIS A 100 11.30 20.30 2.15
C HIS A 100 11.34 21.29 3.32
N SER A 101 11.86 22.51 3.10
CA SER A 101 11.99 23.50 4.17
C SER A 101 11.96 24.93 3.65
N PHE A 102 11.06 25.74 4.20
CA PHE A 102 10.97 27.19 3.92
C PHE A 102 11.81 28.03 4.87
N ALA A 103 12.33 27.44 5.97
CA ALA A 103 13.19 28.13 6.91
C ALA A 103 14.58 28.47 6.30
N ASP A 104 14.80 28.11 5.04
CA ASP A 104 15.93 28.61 4.27
C ASP A 104 15.87 30.15 4.17
N PRO A 105 16.88 30.88 4.66
CA PRO A 105 16.94 32.34 4.53
C PRO A 105 16.81 32.81 3.07
N THR A 106 17.18 31.99 2.09
CA THR A 106 17.04 32.30 0.66
C THR A 106 15.58 32.40 0.21
N TYR A 107 14.62 31.88 0.98
CA TYR A 107 13.17 31.95 0.70
C TYR A 107 12.45 33.07 1.45
N SER A 108 13.21 33.97 2.08
CA SER A 108 12.67 35.24 2.61
C SER A 108 12.00 36.10 1.51
N ASP A 109 12.51 36.04 0.27
CA ASP A 109 11.83 36.63 -0.90
C ASP A 109 10.73 35.69 -1.42
N ARG A 110 9.54 35.86 -0.85
CA ARG A 110 8.34 35.08 -1.19
C ARG A 110 7.89 35.29 -2.63
N THR A 111 8.09 36.47 -3.20
CA THR A 111 7.70 36.77 -4.58
C THR A 111 8.56 35.98 -5.56
N ALA A 112 9.87 35.95 -5.34
CA ALA A 112 10.79 35.19 -6.15
C ALA A 112 10.56 33.68 -6.03
N LEU A 113 10.22 33.18 -4.84
CA LEU A 113 9.86 31.78 -4.63
C LEU A 113 8.55 31.42 -5.32
N ILE A 114 7.47 32.20 -5.17
CA ILE A 114 6.20 31.94 -5.86
C ILE A 114 6.40 31.93 -7.39
N SER A 115 7.23 32.84 -7.92
CA SER A 115 7.59 32.84 -9.33
C SER A 115 8.32 31.55 -9.77
N LEU A 116 9.15 30.97 -8.90
CA LEU A 116 9.78 29.66 -9.14
C LEU A 116 8.74 28.54 -9.07
N LEU A 117 7.91 28.50 -8.03
CA LEU A 117 6.89 27.48 -7.81
C LEU A 117 5.85 27.43 -8.94
N ASN A 118 5.44 28.60 -9.45
CA ASN A 118 4.49 28.74 -10.56
C ASN A 118 4.98 28.12 -11.88
N ARG A 119 6.23 27.67 -11.94
CA ARG A 119 6.82 27.01 -13.11
C ARG A 119 6.83 25.48 -12.99
N SER A 120 6.31 24.88 -11.92
CA SER A 120 6.17 23.44 -11.83
C SER A 120 4.93 22.93 -12.59
N ASP A 121 4.90 21.63 -12.83
CA ASP A 121 3.71 20.90 -13.29
C ASP A 121 2.98 20.21 -12.12
N PHE A 122 3.71 19.98 -11.01
CA PHE A 122 3.17 19.45 -9.76
C PHE A 122 3.98 19.98 -8.57
N LEU A 123 3.35 20.11 -7.40
CA LEU A 123 4.00 20.53 -6.14
C LEU A 123 3.92 19.43 -5.07
N ILE A 124 5.00 19.22 -4.34
CA ILE A 124 4.97 18.48 -3.08
C ILE A 124 5.36 19.44 -1.97
N LEU A 125 4.48 19.57 -0.97
CA LEU A 125 4.63 20.51 0.14
C LEU A 125 4.49 19.75 1.47
N SER A 126 5.13 20.24 2.52
CA SER A 126 5.04 19.65 3.87
C SER A 126 3.95 20.27 4.75
N SER A 127 3.22 21.28 4.26
CA SER A 127 2.25 22.04 5.07
C SER A 127 1.07 22.59 4.27
N SER A 128 -0.12 22.36 4.84
CA SER A 128 -1.37 22.89 4.32
C SER A 128 -1.52 24.39 4.59
N LYS A 129 -1.04 24.89 5.74
CA LYS A 129 -0.97 26.33 6.03
C LYS A 129 -0.04 27.06 5.09
N LEU A 130 1.14 26.49 4.82
CA LEU A 130 2.09 27.07 3.88
C LEU A 130 1.45 27.20 2.49
N TYR A 131 0.81 26.14 2.00
CA TYR A 131 0.09 26.19 0.72
C TYR A 131 -0.96 27.31 0.68
N ARG A 132 -1.81 27.41 1.71
CA ARG A 132 -2.84 28.47 1.78
C ARG A 132 -2.24 29.87 1.80
N SER A 133 -1.14 30.07 2.54
CA SER A 133 -0.42 31.34 2.56
C SER A 133 0.17 31.69 1.19
N LEU A 134 0.84 30.74 0.53
CA LEU A 134 1.36 30.95 -0.83
C LEU A 134 0.25 31.25 -1.84
N LYS A 135 -0.91 30.59 -1.71
CA LYS A 135 -2.10 30.85 -2.53
C LYS A 135 -2.63 32.27 -2.40
N LEU A 136 -2.75 32.78 -1.17
CA LEU A 136 -3.17 34.16 -0.93
C LEU A 136 -2.20 35.19 -1.52
N GLU A 137 -0.95 34.80 -1.71
CA GLU A 137 0.12 35.66 -2.25
C GLU A 137 0.36 35.48 -3.76
N GLY A 138 -0.44 34.68 -4.45
CA GLY A 138 -0.40 34.57 -5.92
C GLY A 138 0.20 33.27 -6.48
N LEU A 139 0.30 32.20 -5.69
CA LEU A 139 0.57 30.86 -6.21
C LEU A 139 -0.60 30.39 -7.10
N ALA A 140 -0.28 29.93 -8.31
CA ALA A 140 -1.24 29.44 -9.29
C ALA A 140 -1.95 28.15 -8.84
N GLU A 141 -3.06 27.80 -9.50
CA GLU A 141 -3.70 26.48 -9.37
C GLU A 141 -2.80 25.41 -10.01
N ILE A 142 -1.93 24.82 -9.18
CA ILE A 142 -1.05 23.72 -9.56
C ILE A 142 -1.46 22.48 -8.76
N PRO A 143 -1.61 21.31 -9.40
CA PRO A 143 -1.81 20.06 -8.67
C PRO A 143 -0.72 19.85 -7.62
N TYR A 144 -1.10 19.41 -6.43
CA TYR A 144 -0.16 19.24 -5.34
C TYR A 144 -0.49 18.05 -4.45
N SER A 145 0.52 17.57 -3.73
CA SER A 145 0.41 16.60 -2.65
C SER A 145 1.02 17.19 -1.37
N LEU A 146 0.51 16.72 -0.22
CA LEU A 146 1.05 17.04 1.10
C LEU A 146 1.82 15.86 1.65
N GLN A 147 3.11 16.06 1.91
CA GLN A 147 3.91 15.12 2.68
C GLN A 147 3.43 15.14 4.13
N GLU A 148 2.96 14.00 4.62
CA GLU A 148 2.36 13.88 5.95
C GLU A 148 3.42 13.68 7.06
N ALA A 149 4.53 13.01 6.74
CA ALA A 149 5.67 12.79 7.62
C ALA A 149 6.95 12.58 6.81
N TYR A 150 8.10 12.83 7.43
CA TYR A 150 9.38 12.32 6.95
C TYR A 150 9.51 10.86 7.37
N ASP A 151 9.93 10.01 6.45
CA ASP A 151 10.27 8.62 6.75
C ASP A 151 11.70 8.53 7.29
N ASP A 152 12.01 7.40 7.93
CA ASP A 152 13.37 7.05 8.30
C ASP A 152 13.56 5.53 8.09
N PRO A 153 14.14 5.11 6.95
CA PRO A 153 14.38 3.70 6.67
C PRO A 153 15.51 3.10 7.52
N SER A 154 16.29 3.93 8.22
CA SER A 154 17.35 3.48 9.11
C SER A 154 16.83 2.99 10.47
N LEU A 155 15.55 3.23 10.76
CA LEU A 155 14.91 2.76 11.98
C LEU A 155 15.00 1.23 12.10
N VAL A 156 15.86 0.76 13.01
CA VAL A 156 15.91 -0.64 13.43
C VAL A 156 14.66 -0.91 14.27
N SER A 157 14.07 -2.11 14.18
CA SER A 157 12.94 -2.46 15.05
C SER A 157 13.34 -2.30 16.51
N VAL A 158 12.36 -2.03 17.39
CA VAL A 158 12.54 -2.00 18.85
C VAL A 158 13.06 -3.36 19.32
N SER A 159 14.37 -3.52 19.27
CA SER A 159 15.13 -4.49 20.02
C SER A 159 15.84 -3.70 21.11
N ASP A 160 16.10 -4.33 22.24
CA ASP A 160 16.78 -3.72 23.40
C ASP A 160 18.11 -3.03 23.04
N PHE A 161 18.63 -3.25 21.84
CA PHE A 161 19.80 -2.59 21.27
C PHE A 161 19.63 -1.07 21.04
N LEU A 162 18.48 -0.60 20.52
CA LEU A 162 18.27 0.84 20.30
C LEU A 162 18.16 1.62 21.62
N LEU A 163 17.56 1.00 22.65
CA LEU A 163 17.48 1.59 23.99
C LEU A 163 18.84 1.74 24.66
N GLN A 164 19.85 0.96 24.26
CA GLN A 164 21.22 1.07 24.79
C GLN A 164 22.03 2.22 24.16
N GLU A 165 21.62 2.73 22.99
CA GLU A 165 22.29 3.83 22.27
C GLU A 165 21.61 5.20 22.43
N VAL A 166 20.47 5.24 23.13
CA VAL A 166 19.76 6.48 23.47
C VAL A 166 20.08 6.87 24.91
N GLY A 167 20.76 8.00 25.07
CA GLY A 167 21.03 8.60 26.37
C GLY A 167 19.85 9.48 26.81
N GLU A 168 19.48 9.38 28.09
CA GLU A 168 18.49 10.25 28.72
C GLU A 168 19.18 11.19 29.71
N GLN A 169 18.79 12.45 29.71
CA GLN A 169 19.23 13.41 30.73
C GLN A 169 18.05 14.26 31.20
N GLU A 170 17.86 14.33 32.52
CA GLU A 170 16.92 15.28 33.11
C GLU A 170 17.40 16.72 32.83
N ALA A 171 16.50 17.52 32.28
CA ALA A 171 16.69 18.95 32.02
C ALA A 171 15.89 19.78 33.04
N GLU A 172 16.27 21.06 33.19
CA GLU A 172 15.50 22.00 34.01
C GLU A 172 14.03 22.07 33.59
N GLY A 173 13.11 22.14 34.56
CA GLY A 173 11.67 22.17 34.31
C GLY A 173 10.97 20.81 34.26
N GLY A 174 11.69 19.70 34.56
CA GLY A 174 11.10 18.36 34.66
C GLY A 174 10.89 17.67 33.31
N PHE A 175 11.66 18.07 32.29
CA PHE A 175 11.73 17.41 30.99
C PHE A 175 12.87 16.40 30.97
N THR A 176 12.72 15.34 30.19
CA THR A 176 13.82 14.43 29.85
C THR A 176 14.27 14.68 28.43
N THR A 177 15.56 14.94 28.22
CA THR A 177 16.13 15.12 26.89
C THR A 177 16.66 13.79 26.38
N LEU A 178 16.31 13.45 25.14
CA LEU A 178 16.78 12.24 24.45
C LEU A 178 17.92 12.59 23.49
N PHE A 179 19.02 11.85 23.57
CA PHE A 179 20.19 12.00 22.70
C PHE A 179 20.55 10.67 22.06
N GLN A 180 21.00 10.71 20.81
CA GLN A 180 21.61 9.56 20.13
C GLN A 180 23.13 9.71 20.13
N ASN A 181 23.90 8.62 20.00
CA ASN A 181 25.38 8.46 19.98
C ASN A 181 26.27 9.60 19.39
N THR A 182 25.70 10.58 18.68
CA THR A 182 26.35 11.79 18.19
C THR A 182 26.34 12.98 19.16
N GLY A 183 25.61 12.89 20.29
CA GLY A 183 25.45 13.97 21.27
C GLY A 183 24.43 15.06 20.88
N ILE A 184 23.67 14.85 19.81
CA ILE A 184 22.63 15.78 19.33
C ILE A 184 21.30 15.46 20.03
N THR A 185 20.65 16.45 20.64
CA THR A 185 19.28 16.31 21.16
C THR A 185 18.33 15.95 20.03
N ARG A 186 17.69 14.79 20.12
CA ARG A 186 16.71 14.29 19.15
C ARG A 186 15.27 14.48 19.59
N GLY A 187 15.02 14.80 20.86
CA GLY A 187 13.68 15.08 21.35
C GLY A 187 13.64 15.36 22.85
N TYR A 188 12.49 15.84 23.29
CA TYR A 188 12.16 16.09 24.69
C TYR A 188 10.94 15.28 25.09
N LEU A 189 10.96 14.74 26.30
CA LEU A 189 9.87 14.00 26.91
C LEU A 189 9.33 14.75 28.13
N LEU A 190 8.03 14.57 28.37
CA LEU A 190 7.39 14.88 29.64
C LEU A 190 6.56 13.68 30.07
N ASP A 191 6.90 13.10 31.23
CA ASP A 191 6.21 11.93 31.81
C ASP A 191 5.98 10.79 30.80
N GLY A 192 6.98 10.50 29.96
CA GLY A 192 6.93 9.43 28.95
C GLY A 192 6.30 9.80 27.60
N PHE A 193 5.89 11.06 27.40
CA PHE A 193 5.34 11.55 26.13
C PHE A 193 6.29 12.46 25.37
N GLY A 194 6.44 12.24 24.07
CA GLY A 194 7.24 13.08 23.16
C GLY A 194 6.57 14.41 22.82
N LEU A 195 7.30 15.51 22.96
CA LEU A 195 6.76 16.85 22.75
C LEU A 195 7.01 17.35 21.33
N LEU A 196 5.94 17.51 20.55
CA LEU A 196 5.96 18.16 19.24
C LEU A 196 5.61 19.64 19.41
N TYR A 197 6.50 20.41 20.03
CA TYR A 197 6.30 21.85 20.28
C TYR A 197 7.28 22.71 19.47
N PRO A 198 6.86 23.92 19.03
CA PRO A 198 7.67 24.76 18.15
C PRO A 198 9.08 25.04 18.66
N GLY A 199 9.19 25.58 19.89
CA GLY A 199 10.48 25.99 20.48
C GLY A 199 11.35 24.83 21.00
N ILE A 200 10.80 23.62 21.07
CA ILE A 200 11.48 22.43 21.57
C ILE A 200 12.16 21.65 20.42
N CYS A 201 11.63 21.78 19.19
CA CYS A 201 12.14 21.06 18.02
C CYS A 201 13.31 21.77 17.30
N GLY A 202 13.97 22.75 17.93
CA GLY A 202 15.09 23.50 17.32
C GLY A 202 14.69 24.43 16.15
N LEU A 203 13.39 24.63 15.92
CA LEU A 203 12.85 25.56 14.93
C LEU A 203 12.35 26.83 15.63
N GLY A 204 12.51 27.99 15.00
CA GLY A 204 11.83 29.20 15.46
C GLY A 204 10.32 29.00 15.49
N ALA A 205 9.61 29.64 16.43
CA ALA A 205 8.18 29.41 16.66
C ALA A 205 7.33 29.54 15.37
N GLU A 206 7.63 30.53 14.53
CA GLU A 206 6.94 30.74 13.24
C GLU A 206 7.26 29.66 12.19
N ALA A 207 8.48 29.11 12.19
CA ALA A 207 8.87 28.07 11.25
C ALA A 207 8.28 26.71 11.64
N ALA A 208 8.28 26.35 12.92
CA ALA A 208 7.78 25.06 13.35
C ALA A 208 6.27 24.87 13.06
N ASP A 209 5.51 25.96 13.06
CA ASP A 209 4.08 25.96 12.69
C ASP A 209 3.82 25.76 11.20
N LEU A 210 4.86 25.64 10.37
CA LEU A 210 4.77 25.47 8.92
C LEU A 210 5.48 24.20 8.40
N PHE A 211 6.15 23.41 9.26
CA PHE A 211 6.94 22.25 8.82
C PHE A 211 6.71 20.99 9.65
N LEU A 212 7.02 19.86 9.02
CA LEU A 212 6.96 18.55 9.66
C LEU A 212 8.12 18.39 10.64
N PRO A 213 7.87 17.75 11.79
CA PRO A 213 8.89 17.55 12.82
C PRO A 213 9.83 16.41 12.41
N TYR A 214 11.13 16.70 12.37
CA TYR A 214 12.15 15.66 12.34
C TYR A 214 12.15 14.73 13.58
N PRO A 215 11.75 15.14 14.81
CA PRO A 215 11.77 14.22 15.95
C PRO A 215 10.63 13.18 15.96
N LEU A 216 9.59 13.34 15.14
CA LEU A 216 8.45 12.40 15.13
C LEU A 216 8.89 10.96 14.78
N PRO A 217 9.66 10.72 13.70
CA PRO A 217 10.19 9.38 13.43
C PRO A 217 10.98 8.79 14.59
N PHE A 218 11.72 9.62 15.32
CA PHE A 218 12.47 9.19 16.49
C PHE A 218 11.54 8.75 17.64
N TYR A 219 10.55 9.55 18.02
CA TYR A 219 9.57 9.13 19.05
C TYR A 219 8.82 7.86 18.65
N VAL A 220 8.36 7.82 17.40
CA VAL A 220 7.61 6.69 16.85
C VAL A 220 8.47 5.42 16.83
N SER A 221 9.77 5.54 16.54
CA SER A 221 10.71 4.41 16.58
C SER A 221 10.86 3.78 17.95
N LEU A 222 10.63 4.56 19.01
CA LEU A 222 10.66 4.10 20.39
C LEU A 222 9.28 3.68 20.90
N GLY A 223 8.23 3.76 20.05
CA GLY A 223 6.84 3.54 20.45
C GLY A 223 6.31 4.60 21.42
N ILE A 224 6.97 5.76 21.49
CA ILE A 224 6.63 6.83 22.42
C ILE A 224 5.43 7.63 21.87
N PRO A 225 4.33 7.75 22.64
CA PRO A 225 3.20 8.59 22.24
C PRO A 225 3.58 10.07 22.29
N VAL A 226 2.92 10.89 21.47
CA VAL A 226 3.29 12.31 21.29
C VAL A 226 2.21 13.29 21.74
N VAL A 227 2.62 14.52 22.04
CA VAL A 227 1.73 15.64 22.32
C VAL A 227 2.02 16.77 21.36
N ALA A 228 0.97 17.28 20.72
CA ALA A 228 1.03 18.43 19.81
C ALA A 228 0.20 19.62 20.32
N ILE A 229 0.56 20.83 19.88
CA ILE A 229 -0.27 22.02 20.12
C ILE A 229 -1.48 22.00 19.18
N ARG A 230 -2.67 22.26 19.72
CA ARG A 230 -3.90 22.42 18.95
C ARG A 230 -3.76 23.59 17.97
N GLY A 231 -4.13 23.37 16.73
CA GLY A 231 -4.00 24.33 15.64
C GLY A 231 -2.64 24.33 14.97
N SER A 232 -1.64 23.60 15.47
CA SER A 232 -0.36 23.37 14.77
C SER A 232 -0.56 22.52 13.52
N GLU A 233 0.45 22.46 12.63
CA GLU A 233 0.42 21.55 11.47
C GLU A 233 0.44 20.07 11.87
N TRP A 234 0.78 19.77 13.13
CA TRP A 234 0.91 18.40 13.64
C TRP A 234 -0.41 17.81 14.13
N GLU A 235 -1.38 18.65 14.51
CA GLU A 235 -2.66 18.19 15.05
C GLU A 235 -3.39 17.20 14.12
N PRO A 236 -3.54 17.46 12.80
CA PRO A 236 -4.20 16.52 11.90
C PRO A 236 -3.51 15.16 11.86
N PHE A 237 -2.17 15.14 11.86
CA PHE A 237 -1.39 13.92 11.83
C PHE A 237 -1.55 13.10 13.12
N VAL A 238 -1.35 13.74 14.27
CA VAL A 238 -1.49 13.09 15.60
C VAL A 238 -2.89 12.53 15.80
N ARG A 239 -3.93 13.25 15.36
CA ARG A 239 -5.32 12.78 15.44
C ARG A 239 -5.64 11.67 14.45
N LYS A 240 -5.17 11.78 13.20
CA LYS A 240 -5.42 10.77 12.15
C LYS A 240 -4.86 9.41 12.55
N TRP A 241 -3.65 9.41 13.12
CA TRP A 241 -2.95 8.18 13.51
C TRP A 241 -3.19 7.78 14.96
N GLU A 242 -3.90 8.60 15.74
CA GLU A 242 -4.20 8.35 17.16
C GLU A 242 -2.96 7.99 18.01
N ILE A 243 -1.80 8.54 17.64
CA ILE A 243 -0.49 8.28 18.30
C ILE A 243 -0.25 9.18 19.53
N GLY A 244 -1.28 9.87 19.99
CA GLY A 244 -1.13 10.95 20.95
C GLY A 244 -2.38 11.78 21.15
N PHE A 245 -2.20 12.95 21.76
CA PHE A 245 -3.27 13.93 21.95
C PHE A 245 -2.77 15.37 21.75
N THR A 246 -3.70 16.33 21.78
CA THR A 246 -3.39 17.74 21.58
C THR A 246 -3.77 18.60 22.79
N VAL A 247 -2.96 19.59 23.11
CA VAL A 247 -3.20 20.60 24.15
C VAL A 247 -3.28 22.00 23.56
N ARG A 248 -3.91 22.96 24.24
CA ARG A 248 -3.93 24.36 23.77
C ARG A 248 -2.65 25.10 24.15
N GLN A 249 -2.12 24.80 25.34
CA GLN A 249 -0.93 25.41 25.89
C GLN A 249 -0.01 24.34 26.50
N PRO A 250 1.33 24.46 26.43
CA PRO A 250 2.27 23.48 26.98
C PRO A 250 2.06 23.15 28.47
N GLU A 251 1.55 24.09 29.26
CA GLU A 251 1.32 23.92 30.69
C GLU A 251 0.19 22.93 31.01
N GLU A 252 -0.73 22.70 30.06
CA GLU A 252 -1.84 21.74 30.21
C GLU A 252 -1.37 20.28 30.14
N THR A 253 -0.18 20.03 29.58
CA THR A 253 0.26 18.68 29.19
C THR A 253 0.32 17.72 30.36
N ARG A 254 1.00 18.10 31.45
CA ARG A 254 1.16 17.22 32.63
C ARG A 254 -0.19 16.77 33.17
N ARG A 255 -1.09 17.72 33.40
CA ARG A 255 -2.47 17.44 33.84
C ARG A 255 -3.19 16.49 32.88
N ARG A 256 -3.05 16.70 31.57
CA ARG A 256 -3.75 15.86 30.58
C ARG A 256 -3.18 14.44 30.55
N ILE A 257 -1.88 14.26 30.76
CA ILE A 257 -1.25 12.93 30.90
C ILE A 257 -1.81 12.21 32.13
N GLU A 258 -1.95 12.91 33.26
CA GLU A 258 -2.53 12.35 34.50
C GLU A 258 -4.00 11.93 34.35
N GLU A 259 -4.76 12.61 33.48
CA GLU A 259 -6.16 12.29 33.18
C GLU A 259 -6.34 11.08 32.22
N LEU A 260 -5.26 10.58 31.60
CA LEU A 260 -5.33 9.41 30.72
C LEU A 260 -5.38 8.10 31.52
N ASP A 261 -6.31 7.23 31.15
CA ASP A 261 -6.30 5.85 31.64
C ASP A 261 -5.24 5.01 30.93
N GLU A 262 -4.93 3.85 31.53
CA GLU A 262 -3.90 2.93 30.99
C GLU A 262 -4.29 2.36 29.62
N TYR A 263 -5.59 2.25 29.33
CA TYR A 263 -6.06 1.79 28.03
C TYR A 263 -5.72 2.80 26.92
N ASP A 264 -5.98 4.09 27.15
CA ASP A 264 -5.68 5.16 26.21
C ASP A 264 -4.17 5.30 25.98
N LYS A 265 -3.35 5.22 27.04
CA LYS A 265 -1.88 5.25 26.91
C LYS A 265 -1.38 4.09 26.06
N LYS A 266 -1.78 2.87 26.42
CA LYS A 266 -1.40 1.65 25.69
C LYS A 266 -1.83 1.71 24.22
N ARG A 267 -3.04 2.24 23.97
CA ARG A 267 -3.56 2.45 22.61
C ARG A 267 -2.67 3.37 21.79
N MET A 268 -2.21 4.49 22.35
CA MET A 268 -1.34 5.44 21.65
C MET A 268 0.04 4.84 21.37
N GLU A 269 0.61 4.08 22.31
CA GLU A 269 1.86 3.34 22.12
C GLU A 269 1.74 2.31 20.98
N ASP A 270 0.68 1.51 20.97
CA ASP A 270 0.47 0.48 19.94
C ASP A 270 0.27 1.12 18.55
N ASN A 271 -0.44 2.25 18.48
CA ASN A 271 -0.57 3.02 17.25
C ASN A 271 0.77 3.61 16.79
N ALA A 272 1.61 4.09 17.71
CA ALA A 272 2.95 4.57 17.40
C ALA A 272 3.84 3.42 16.86
N ARG A 273 3.79 2.24 17.46
CA ARG A 273 4.49 1.04 16.94
C ARG A 273 4.02 0.65 15.54
N CYS A 274 2.74 0.77 15.22
CA CYS A 274 2.26 0.55 13.86
C CYS A 274 2.82 1.58 12.87
N LEU A 275 2.92 2.84 13.29
CA LEU A 275 3.48 3.91 12.46
C LEU A 275 4.98 3.73 12.22
N HIS A 276 5.72 3.13 13.16
CA HIS A 276 7.14 2.78 12.97
C HIS A 276 7.35 1.94 11.70
N PHE A 277 6.52 0.92 11.49
CA PHE A 277 6.60 0.10 10.27
C PHE A 277 6.40 0.93 9.00
N LEU A 278 5.48 1.89 9.01
CA LEU A 278 5.25 2.77 7.86
C LEU A 278 6.43 3.68 7.56
N LEU A 279 7.02 4.27 8.60
CA LEU A 279 8.21 5.12 8.45
C LEU A 279 9.42 4.33 7.95
N LYS A 280 9.62 3.13 8.50
CA LYS A 280 10.70 2.23 8.10
C LYS A 280 10.57 1.77 6.64
N SER A 281 9.35 1.52 6.18
CA SER A 281 9.06 1.11 4.79
C SER A 281 9.06 2.27 3.78
N SER A 282 9.42 3.49 4.23
CA SER A 282 9.41 4.73 3.44
C SER A 282 8.03 5.04 2.86
N TYR A 283 6.97 4.74 3.61
CA TYR A 283 5.61 4.83 3.12
C TYR A 283 5.23 6.25 2.68
N PHE A 284 5.51 7.27 3.50
CA PHE A 284 4.99 8.61 3.27
C PHE A 284 5.65 9.26 2.04
N THR A 285 6.93 9.00 1.84
CA THR A 285 7.74 9.43 0.70
C THR A 285 7.28 8.70 -0.57
N ARG A 286 7.08 7.37 -0.52
CA ARG A 286 6.54 6.59 -1.65
C ARG A 286 5.15 7.08 -2.05
N LYS A 287 4.30 7.40 -1.07
CA LYS A 287 2.94 7.92 -1.29
C LYS A 287 2.96 9.21 -2.10
N VAL A 288 3.71 10.23 -1.67
CA VAL A 288 3.73 11.52 -2.37
C VAL A 288 4.42 11.44 -3.74
N ILE A 289 5.40 10.55 -3.91
CA ILE A 289 5.98 10.26 -5.24
C ILE A 289 4.91 9.66 -6.15
N TRP A 290 4.17 8.65 -5.68
CA TRP A 290 3.08 8.05 -6.45
C TRP A 290 2.00 9.08 -6.81
N GLU A 291 1.53 9.88 -5.86
CA GLU A 291 0.52 10.93 -6.11
C GLU A 291 1.01 11.96 -7.13
N ALA A 292 2.29 12.33 -7.09
CA ALA A 292 2.90 13.22 -8.07
C ALA A 292 2.97 12.57 -9.46
N VAL A 293 3.39 11.29 -9.56
CA VAL A 293 3.41 10.55 -10.83
C VAL A 293 1.99 10.48 -11.42
N GLU A 294 1.00 10.13 -10.61
CA GLU A 294 -0.39 10.05 -11.04
C GLU A 294 -0.95 11.42 -11.46
N GLY A 295 -0.60 12.48 -10.73
CA GLY A 295 -0.92 13.85 -11.09
C GLY A 295 -0.30 14.31 -12.41
N ILE A 296 0.98 13.98 -12.65
CA ILE A 296 1.67 14.30 -13.90
C ILE A 296 1.04 13.57 -15.08
N GLU A 297 0.71 12.30 -14.95
CA GLU A 297 0.10 11.52 -16.02
C GLU A 297 -1.30 12.05 -16.38
N LYS A 298 -2.09 12.48 -15.39
CA LYS A 298 -3.32 13.26 -15.61
C LYS A 298 -3.05 14.47 -16.51
N THR A 299 -2.06 15.31 -16.16
CA THR A 299 -1.76 16.51 -16.97
C THR A 299 -1.32 16.21 -18.42
N ARG A 300 -0.81 15.01 -18.70
CA ARG A 300 -0.36 14.61 -20.05
C ARG A 300 -1.50 14.11 -20.92
N LEU A 301 -2.46 13.40 -20.33
CA LEU A 301 -3.67 12.96 -21.02
C LEU A 301 -4.55 14.15 -21.44
N PHE A 302 -4.46 15.28 -20.72
CA PHE A 302 -5.13 16.54 -21.05
C PHE A 302 -4.24 17.46 -21.93
N HIS A 303 -4.05 17.11 -23.20
CA HIS A 303 -3.37 18.00 -24.17
C HIS A 303 -4.29 19.19 -24.57
N PRO A 304 -3.77 20.44 -24.69
CA PRO A 304 -4.58 21.65 -24.94
C PRO A 304 -5.27 21.73 -26.31
N SER A 305 -5.11 20.74 -27.20
CA SER A 305 -5.89 20.70 -28.44
C SER A 305 -7.38 20.42 -28.22
N CYS A 306 -7.78 19.97 -27.03
CA CYS A 306 -9.17 19.88 -26.59
C CYS A 306 -9.63 21.09 -25.75
N ALA A 307 -8.78 22.09 -25.51
CA ALA A 307 -9.09 23.24 -24.66
C ALA A 307 -9.92 24.33 -25.35
N ALA A 308 -10.14 24.25 -26.66
CA ALA A 308 -10.86 25.28 -27.42
C ALA A 308 -12.40 25.20 -27.31
N GLU A 309 -12.96 24.19 -26.64
CA GLU A 309 -14.44 24.03 -26.53
C GLU A 309 -14.96 23.92 -25.08
N ARG A 310 -14.19 24.34 -24.08
CA ARG A 310 -14.73 24.47 -22.72
C ARG A 310 -14.39 25.84 -22.15
N GLU A 311 -15.27 26.80 -22.45
CA GLU A 311 -15.42 27.99 -21.62
C GLU A 311 -15.61 27.57 -20.16
N GLU A 312 -15.02 28.39 -19.31
CA GLU A 312 -14.86 28.29 -17.88
C GLU A 312 -16.18 28.00 -17.15
N ALA A 313 -16.17 26.99 -16.28
CA ALA A 313 -17.17 26.85 -15.23
C ALA A 313 -16.46 26.79 -13.85
N PRO A 314 -16.78 27.71 -12.90
CA PRO A 314 -16.20 27.72 -11.57
C PRO A 314 -16.49 26.43 -10.81
N GLN A 315 -15.63 26.04 -9.85
CA GLN A 315 -15.79 24.85 -8.99
C GLN A 315 -17.13 24.80 -8.22
N GLU A 316 -17.85 25.92 -8.09
CA GLU A 316 -19.21 25.97 -7.52
C GLU A 316 -20.31 25.47 -8.47
N ALA A 317 -20.04 25.38 -9.78
CA ALA A 317 -20.97 24.92 -10.81
C ALA A 317 -20.90 23.40 -11.10
N ARG A 318 -20.07 22.64 -10.36
CA ARG A 318 -20.15 21.16 -10.34
C ARG A 318 -21.25 20.63 -9.42
N LYS A 319 -21.99 21.51 -8.74
CA LYS A 319 -23.30 21.16 -8.19
C LYS A 319 -24.31 21.08 -9.33
N GLU A 320 -24.89 19.89 -9.50
CA GLU A 320 -26.10 19.60 -10.30
C GLU A 320 -25.90 19.26 -11.79
N VAL A 321 -25.24 18.14 -12.06
CA VAL A 321 -25.86 17.12 -12.92
C VAL A 321 -25.91 15.84 -12.11
N ARG A 322 -26.92 15.72 -11.23
CA ARG A 322 -27.20 14.44 -10.56
C ARG A 322 -27.62 13.45 -11.62
N VAL A 323 -26.80 12.42 -11.85
CA VAL A 323 -27.27 11.22 -12.55
C VAL A 323 -28.46 10.70 -11.76
N THR A 324 -29.64 10.67 -12.37
CA THR A 324 -30.89 10.22 -11.75
C THR A 324 -30.98 8.70 -11.61
N GLU A 325 -30.05 7.98 -12.23
CA GLU A 325 -29.99 6.52 -12.24
C GLU A 325 -29.11 6.01 -11.10
N THR A 326 -29.66 5.13 -10.27
CA THR A 326 -28.92 4.46 -9.19
C THR A 326 -28.10 3.32 -9.79
N VAL A 327 -26.80 3.26 -9.48
CA VAL A 327 -25.93 2.14 -9.87
C VAL A 327 -26.08 1.03 -8.83
N HIS A 328 -26.55 -0.13 -9.27
CA HIS A 328 -26.72 -1.30 -8.41
C HIS A 328 -25.48 -2.18 -8.47
N ILE A 329 -24.84 -2.40 -7.32
CA ILE A 329 -23.65 -3.23 -7.15
C ILE A 329 -23.99 -4.40 -6.22
N CYS A 330 -23.60 -5.61 -6.57
CA CYS A 330 -23.87 -6.82 -5.81
C CYS A 330 -22.58 -7.54 -5.42
N PHE A 331 -22.49 -7.97 -4.17
CA PHE A 331 -21.39 -8.77 -3.63
C PHE A 331 -21.93 -10.08 -3.02
N GLY A 332 -21.14 -11.15 -3.12
CA GLY A 332 -21.35 -12.38 -2.35
C GLY A 332 -20.36 -12.47 -1.19
N LEU A 333 -20.83 -12.79 0.02
CA LEU A 333 -20.00 -12.79 1.22
C LEU A 333 -20.22 -14.05 2.06
N HIS A 334 -19.14 -14.82 2.21
CA HIS A 334 -18.98 -15.85 3.21
C HIS A 334 -17.71 -15.55 4.01
N ASP A 335 -17.87 -15.07 5.24
CA ASP A 335 -16.79 -14.50 6.06
C ASP A 335 -16.52 -15.30 7.35
N ARG A 336 -16.15 -16.58 7.19
CA ARG A 336 -15.91 -17.49 8.31
C ARG A 336 -14.89 -16.98 9.34
N ASN A 337 -13.87 -16.24 8.89
CA ASN A 337 -12.74 -15.81 9.73
C ASN A 337 -12.71 -14.30 10.01
N GLY A 338 -13.63 -13.51 9.43
CA GLY A 338 -13.59 -12.04 9.51
C GLY A 338 -12.64 -11.35 8.51
N ASP A 339 -12.15 -12.10 7.52
CA ASP A 339 -11.13 -11.67 6.56
C ASP A 339 -11.71 -11.15 5.23
N TYR A 340 -13.02 -11.28 4.99
CA TYR A 340 -13.67 -10.84 3.75
C TYR A 340 -14.53 -9.58 3.91
N THR A 341 -15.16 -9.35 5.07
CA THR A 341 -16.06 -8.19 5.21
C THR A 341 -15.33 -6.85 5.05
N TRP A 342 -14.08 -6.75 5.51
CA TRP A 342 -13.29 -5.53 5.32
C TRP A 342 -12.91 -5.32 3.84
N GLN A 343 -12.80 -6.39 3.05
CA GLN A 343 -12.51 -6.29 1.61
C GLN A 343 -13.72 -5.73 0.87
N VAL A 344 -14.93 -6.25 1.16
CA VAL A 344 -16.20 -5.67 0.68
C VAL A 344 -16.30 -4.18 1.05
N SER A 345 -15.97 -3.84 2.31
CA SER A 345 -15.93 -2.45 2.77
C SER A 345 -14.97 -1.57 1.97
N ALA A 346 -13.79 -2.11 1.61
CA ALA A 346 -12.80 -1.40 0.80
C ALA A 346 -13.21 -1.30 -0.67
N ALA A 347 -13.80 -2.34 -1.27
CA ALA A 347 -14.39 -2.31 -2.60
C ALA A 347 -15.46 -1.22 -2.70
N MET A 348 -16.42 -1.19 -1.76
CA MET A 348 -17.42 -0.12 -1.64
C MET A 348 -16.77 1.25 -1.51
N GLN A 349 -15.77 1.39 -0.63
CA GLN A 349 -15.06 2.66 -0.42
C GLN A 349 -14.41 3.16 -1.72
N SER A 350 -13.73 2.28 -2.45
CA SER A 350 -13.06 2.60 -3.71
C SER A 350 -14.05 3.03 -4.80
N LEU A 351 -15.25 2.45 -4.86
CA LEU A 351 -16.30 2.85 -5.80
C LEU A 351 -16.86 4.24 -5.43
N MET A 352 -17.21 4.44 -4.15
CA MET A 352 -17.82 5.68 -3.66
C MET A 352 -16.90 6.89 -3.75
N GLN A 353 -15.57 6.70 -3.67
CA GLN A 353 -14.60 7.80 -3.77
C GLN A 353 -14.20 8.15 -5.21
N ASN A 354 -14.45 7.25 -6.18
CA ASN A 354 -14.14 7.46 -7.60
C ASN A 354 -15.36 7.73 -8.48
N SER A 355 -16.55 7.85 -7.89
CA SER A 355 -17.77 8.13 -8.63
C SER A 355 -18.69 9.06 -7.85
N PHE A 356 -19.37 9.96 -8.57
CA PHE A 356 -20.42 10.80 -8.00
C PHE A 356 -21.82 10.17 -8.11
N ALA A 357 -21.92 8.94 -8.61
CA ALA A 357 -23.20 8.25 -8.76
C ALA A 357 -23.86 7.92 -7.42
N LYS A 358 -25.19 7.78 -7.44
CA LYS A 358 -25.91 7.18 -6.31
C LYS A 358 -25.75 5.67 -6.38
N PHE A 359 -25.27 5.06 -5.29
CA PHE A 359 -25.09 3.62 -5.19
C PHE A 359 -26.18 2.95 -4.37
N CYS A 360 -26.59 1.75 -4.80
CA CYS A 360 -27.30 0.77 -3.98
C CYS A 360 -26.51 -0.53 -3.98
N PHE A 361 -25.99 -0.90 -2.81
CA PHE A 361 -25.21 -2.10 -2.61
C PHE A 361 -26.11 -3.26 -2.16
N HIS A 362 -26.00 -4.41 -2.80
CA HIS A 362 -26.67 -5.65 -2.44
C HIS A 362 -25.63 -6.64 -1.91
N LEU A 363 -25.69 -6.95 -0.62
CA LEU A 363 -24.77 -7.89 0.01
C LEU A 363 -25.51 -9.21 0.27
N LEU A 364 -25.21 -10.22 -0.52
CA LEU A 364 -25.68 -11.59 -0.30
C LEU A 364 -24.75 -12.22 0.74
N HIS A 365 -25.30 -12.63 1.88
CA HIS A 365 -24.53 -13.14 3.00
C HIS A 365 -25.22 -14.31 3.67
N ASP A 366 -24.49 -15.09 4.44
CA ASP A 366 -25.02 -16.14 5.30
C ASP A 366 -24.85 -15.77 6.79
N ASP A 367 -24.86 -16.77 7.66
CA ASP A 367 -24.71 -16.64 9.11
C ASP A 367 -23.29 -16.26 9.57
N THR A 368 -22.31 -16.18 8.65
CA THR A 368 -20.94 -15.77 8.98
C THR A 368 -20.77 -14.25 9.08
N LEU A 369 -21.70 -13.45 8.52
CA LEU A 369 -21.67 -12.00 8.66
C LEU A 369 -22.04 -11.59 10.09
N ARG A 370 -21.05 -11.10 10.84
CA ARG A 370 -21.25 -10.59 12.20
C ARG A 370 -22.09 -9.31 12.24
N ASP A 371 -22.92 -9.19 13.27
CA ASP A 371 -23.78 -8.02 13.48
C ASP A 371 -22.99 -6.72 13.63
N ASP A 372 -21.87 -6.73 14.36
CA ASP A 372 -21.06 -5.53 14.53
C ASP A 372 -20.41 -5.06 13.22
N TYR A 373 -20.07 -6.00 12.33
CA TYR A 373 -19.53 -5.71 10.99
C TYR A 373 -20.63 -5.16 10.08
N ARG A 374 -21.81 -5.76 10.12
CA ARG A 374 -23.02 -5.28 9.42
C ARG A 374 -23.34 -3.83 9.77
N GLU A 375 -23.31 -3.48 11.06
CA GLU A 375 -23.55 -2.10 11.51
C GLU A 375 -22.45 -1.13 11.10
N ARG A 376 -21.18 -1.57 11.04
CA ARG A 376 -20.07 -0.75 10.51
C ARG A 376 -20.26 -0.46 9.02
N LEU A 377 -20.64 -1.45 8.20
CA LEU A 377 -20.94 -1.28 6.78
C LEU A 377 -22.09 -0.29 6.56
N LYS A 378 -23.21 -0.43 7.29
CA LYS A 378 -24.34 0.51 7.22
C LYS A 378 -23.89 1.95 7.51
N LYS A 379 -23.09 2.14 8.55
CA LYS A 379 -22.57 3.46 8.93
C LYS A 379 -21.64 4.04 7.85
N GLN A 380 -20.79 3.22 7.24
CA GLN A 380 -19.92 3.63 6.13
C GLN A 380 -20.74 4.10 4.93
N VAL A 381 -21.62 3.23 4.43
CA VAL A 381 -22.44 3.48 3.23
C VAL A 381 -23.32 4.72 3.43
N LYS A 382 -23.97 4.85 4.60
CA LYS A 382 -24.83 6.01 4.91
C LYS A 382 -24.08 7.34 4.87
N LYS A 383 -22.78 7.40 5.25
CA LYS A 383 -21.98 8.64 5.20
C LYS A 383 -21.78 9.16 3.78
N SER A 384 -21.82 8.29 2.77
CA SER A 384 -21.66 8.66 1.35
C SER A 384 -22.97 9.03 0.65
N GLY A 385 -24.12 8.80 1.29
CA GLY A 385 -25.44 8.94 0.66
C GLY A 385 -25.89 7.73 -0.17
N ALA A 386 -25.11 6.65 -0.18
CA ALA A 386 -25.49 5.37 -0.76
C ALA A 386 -26.41 4.54 0.16
N GLU A 387 -26.97 3.47 -0.39
CA GLU A 387 -27.84 2.51 0.31
C GLU A 387 -27.19 1.11 0.32
N ILE A 388 -27.48 0.29 1.34
CA ILE A 388 -27.05 -1.11 1.39
C ILE A 388 -28.20 -2.02 1.85
N CYS A 389 -28.46 -3.05 1.06
CA CYS A 389 -29.45 -4.10 1.30
C CYS A 389 -28.73 -5.41 1.60
N PHE A 390 -29.18 -6.11 2.65
CA PHE A 390 -28.60 -7.38 3.07
C PHE A 390 -29.58 -8.50 2.72
N HIS A 391 -29.10 -9.50 1.98
CA HIS A 391 -29.89 -10.64 1.51
C HIS A 391 -29.32 -11.90 2.15
N PHE A 392 -30.09 -12.52 3.05
CA PHE A 392 -29.66 -13.75 3.71
C PHE A 392 -29.78 -14.94 2.74
N VAL A 393 -28.72 -15.73 2.65
CA VAL A 393 -28.61 -16.93 1.83
C VAL A 393 -28.44 -18.15 2.72
N ASP A 394 -29.35 -19.11 2.57
CA ASP A 394 -29.21 -20.41 3.19
C ASP A 394 -28.21 -21.27 2.37
N GLN A 395 -27.05 -21.56 2.95
CA GLN A 395 -26.01 -22.37 2.30
C GLN A 395 -26.50 -23.79 1.94
N THR A 396 -27.60 -24.27 2.54
CA THR A 396 -28.12 -25.60 2.26
C THR A 396 -28.60 -25.77 0.82
N LEU A 397 -28.89 -24.67 0.12
CA LEU A 397 -29.17 -24.63 -1.31
C LEU A 397 -28.02 -25.20 -2.17
N PHE A 398 -26.79 -25.18 -1.65
CA PHE A 398 -25.59 -25.63 -2.34
C PHE A 398 -25.05 -26.98 -1.82
N ARG A 399 -25.85 -27.77 -1.09
CA ARG A 399 -25.40 -29.06 -0.51
C ARG A 399 -24.81 -30.02 -1.55
N GLU A 400 -25.35 -30.04 -2.76
CA GLU A 400 -24.85 -30.91 -3.84
C GLU A 400 -23.47 -30.47 -4.36
N ALA A 401 -23.12 -29.20 -4.17
CA ALA A 401 -21.81 -28.61 -4.47
C ALA A 401 -20.83 -28.71 -3.29
N SER A 402 -21.18 -29.37 -2.18
CA SER A 402 -20.39 -29.39 -0.94
C SER A 402 -18.95 -29.89 -1.09
N ALA A 403 -18.68 -30.77 -2.06
CA ALA A 403 -17.32 -31.23 -2.38
C ALA A 403 -16.38 -30.07 -2.80
N LEU A 404 -16.93 -28.98 -3.34
CA LEU A 404 -16.20 -27.81 -3.82
C LEU A 404 -15.78 -26.86 -2.69
N PHE A 405 -16.44 -26.92 -1.53
CA PHE A 405 -16.20 -26.00 -0.40
C PHE A 405 -14.84 -26.23 0.29
N SER A 406 -14.13 -27.30 -0.07
CA SER A 406 -12.75 -27.52 0.35
C SER A 406 -11.74 -26.59 -0.37
N ARG A 407 -12.13 -25.96 -1.47
CA ARG A 407 -11.23 -25.16 -2.33
C ARG A 407 -11.67 -23.70 -2.47
N TYR A 408 -12.96 -23.41 -2.38
CA TYR A 408 -13.53 -22.06 -2.53
C TYR A 408 -14.54 -21.80 -1.43
N THR A 409 -14.74 -20.52 -1.10
CA THR A 409 -15.83 -20.13 -0.22
C THR A 409 -17.16 -20.29 -0.97
N VAL A 410 -18.20 -20.75 -0.27
CA VAL A 410 -19.55 -20.83 -0.85
C VAL A 410 -20.07 -19.45 -1.29
N GLY A 411 -19.49 -18.37 -0.77
CA GLY A 411 -19.84 -16.98 -1.12
C GLY A 411 -19.73 -16.66 -2.61
N ALA A 412 -18.80 -17.27 -3.35
CA ALA A 412 -18.73 -17.11 -4.80
C ALA A 412 -20.01 -17.63 -5.49
N LEU A 413 -20.59 -18.72 -5.00
CA LEU A 413 -21.81 -19.32 -5.57
C LEU A 413 -23.07 -18.48 -5.31
N PHE A 414 -23.04 -17.55 -4.34
CA PHE A 414 -24.19 -16.69 -4.05
C PHE A 414 -24.58 -15.83 -5.26
N ARG A 415 -23.65 -15.55 -6.19
CA ARG A 415 -23.94 -14.82 -7.43
C ARG A 415 -25.01 -15.50 -8.31
N LEU A 416 -25.15 -16.82 -8.18
CA LEU A 416 -26.15 -17.59 -8.92
C LEU A 416 -27.59 -17.29 -8.48
N LEU A 417 -27.77 -16.75 -7.27
CA LEU A 417 -29.08 -16.39 -6.71
C LEU A 417 -29.52 -14.97 -7.05
N ILE A 418 -28.64 -14.16 -7.65
CA ILE A 418 -28.91 -12.75 -7.95
C ILE A 418 -30.19 -12.54 -8.76
N PRO A 419 -30.48 -13.32 -9.84
CA PRO A 419 -31.70 -13.12 -10.64
C PRO A 419 -32.99 -13.34 -9.85
N ASP A 420 -32.96 -14.26 -8.87
CA ASP A 420 -34.09 -14.65 -8.03
C ASP A 420 -34.27 -13.74 -6.81
N LEU A 421 -33.17 -13.15 -6.31
CA LEU A 421 -33.21 -12.23 -5.16
C LEU A 421 -33.50 -10.79 -5.58
N LEU A 422 -33.02 -10.37 -6.76
CA LEU A 422 -33.15 -8.99 -7.27
C LEU A 422 -34.19 -8.92 -8.39
N VAL A 423 -35.41 -9.40 -8.11
CA VAL A 423 -36.48 -9.57 -9.10
C VAL A 423 -36.91 -8.26 -9.79
N ASP A 424 -36.87 -7.14 -9.07
CA ASP A 424 -37.30 -5.84 -9.57
C ASP A 424 -36.24 -5.14 -10.42
N LEU A 425 -35.01 -5.68 -10.49
CA LEU A 425 -33.91 -5.07 -11.23
C LEU A 425 -33.77 -5.71 -12.63
N PRO A 426 -33.60 -4.90 -13.69
CA PRO A 426 -33.33 -5.41 -15.03
C PRO A 426 -31.86 -5.84 -15.21
N LYS A 427 -30.94 -5.18 -14.49
CA LYS A 427 -29.50 -5.47 -14.52
C LYS A 427 -28.83 -5.11 -13.20
N VAL A 428 -27.65 -5.66 -12.96
CA VAL A 428 -26.80 -5.37 -11.79
C VAL A 428 -25.33 -5.58 -12.13
N ILE A 429 -24.42 -4.82 -11.51
CA ILE A 429 -22.99 -5.15 -11.55
C ILE A 429 -22.70 -6.10 -10.37
N TYR A 430 -22.18 -7.28 -10.65
CA TYR A 430 -21.59 -8.16 -9.66
C TYR A 430 -20.09 -7.91 -9.56
N LEU A 431 -19.58 -7.85 -8.33
CA LEU A 431 -18.16 -7.76 -8.01
C LEU A 431 -17.77 -8.79 -6.94
N ASP A 432 -16.61 -9.41 -7.11
CA ASP A 432 -15.92 -10.10 -6.01
C ASP A 432 -15.49 -9.10 -4.93
N ALA A 433 -15.27 -9.61 -3.71
CA ALA A 433 -14.98 -8.78 -2.54
C ALA A 433 -13.57 -8.17 -2.57
N ASP A 434 -12.65 -8.84 -3.25
CA ASP A 434 -11.21 -8.56 -3.36
C ASP A 434 -10.89 -7.65 -4.56
N ILE A 435 -11.69 -6.62 -4.78
CA ILE A 435 -11.46 -5.61 -5.82
C ILE A 435 -11.15 -4.23 -5.25
N VAL A 436 -10.47 -3.43 -6.07
CA VAL A 436 -10.16 -2.02 -5.80
C VAL A 436 -10.37 -1.22 -7.08
N CYS A 437 -11.32 -0.29 -7.08
CA CYS A 437 -11.66 0.51 -8.25
C CYS A 437 -10.96 1.88 -8.21
N CYS A 438 -10.30 2.22 -9.31
CA CYS A 438 -9.65 3.52 -9.58
C CYS A 438 -10.27 4.21 -10.80
N ARG A 439 -11.52 3.84 -11.15
CA ARG A 439 -12.28 4.33 -12.31
C ARG A 439 -13.72 4.64 -11.90
N ASP A 440 -14.37 5.56 -12.62
CA ASP A 440 -15.81 5.76 -12.46
C ASP A 440 -16.58 4.56 -13.04
N ILE A 441 -17.16 3.75 -12.16
CA ILE A 441 -17.89 2.51 -12.49
C ILE A 441 -19.16 2.75 -13.33
N VAL A 442 -19.62 3.99 -13.45
CA VAL A 442 -20.78 4.36 -14.28
C VAL A 442 -20.56 3.99 -15.74
N ASP A 443 -19.33 4.07 -16.24
CA ASP A 443 -19.00 3.66 -17.61
C ASP A 443 -19.28 2.16 -17.82
N PHE A 444 -18.92 1.33 -16.84
CA PHE A 444 -19.23 -0.10 -16.89
C PHE A 444 -20.73 -0.34 -16.82
N TRP A 445 -21.44 0.34 -15.90
CA TRP A 445 -22.90 0.26 -15.76
C TRP A 445 -23.64 0.57 -17.07
N ARG A 446 -23.14 1.52 -17.86
CA ARG A 446 -23.73 1.97 -19.13
C ARG A 446 -23.43 1.08 -20.32
N THR A 447 -22.62 0.04 -20.15
CA THR A 447 -22.36 -0.94 -21.22
C THR A 447 -23.69 -1.49 -21.75
N ASP A 448 -23.90 -1.40 -23.07
CA ASP A 448 -25.07 -2.00 -23.72
C ASP A 448 -24.97 -3.53 -23.66
N ILE A 449 -25.90 -4.17 -22.98
CA ILE A 449 -25.99 -5.62 -22.78
C ILE A 449 -27.26 -6.22 -23.40
N ASN A 450 -27.93 -5.50 -24.29
CA ASN A 450 -29.12 -6.01 -24.98
C ASN A 450 -28.77 -7.27 -25.78
N GLY A 451 -29.55 -8.35 -25.57
CA GLY A 451 -29.31 -9.66 -26.19
C GLY A 451 -28.15 -10.46 -25.60
N PHE A 452 -27.48 -9.94 -24.57
CA PHE A 452 -26.44 -10.63 -23.81
C PHE A 452 -26.93 -10.89 -22.39
N ALA A 453 -26.61 -12.06 -21.85
CA ALA A 453 -26.88 -12.40 -20.45
C ALA A 453 -25.85 -11.76 -19.52
N LEU A 454 -24.60 -11.66 -19.97
CA LEU A 454 -23.47 -11.14 -19.19
C LEU A 454 -22.58 -10.23 -20.04
N ALA A 455 -21.94 -9.27 -19.38
CA ALA A 455 -20.73 -8.59 -19.87
C ALA A 455 -19.58 -8.80 -18.86
N GLY A 456 -18.39 -9.10 -19.34
CA GLY A 456 -17.22 -9.38 -18.50
C GLY A 456 -15.90 -9.26 -19.26
N VAL A 457 -14.78 -9.35 -18.54
CA VAL A 457 -13.43 -9.26 -19.10
C VAL A 457 -12.91 -10.66 -19.38
N GLU A 458 -12.22 -10.84 -20.51
CA GLU A 458 -11.54 -12.12 -20.80
C GLU A 458 -10.55 -12.49 -19.69
N ASP A 459 -10.61 -13.74 -19.22
CA ASP A 459 -9.69 -14.20 -18.19
C ASP A 459 -8.25 -14.19 -18.75
N PRO A 460 -7.29 -13.55 -18.06
CA PRO A 460 -5.92 -13.45 -18.55
C PRO A 460 -5.21 -14.82 -18.59
N TYR A 461 -5.72 -15.82 -17.87
CA TYR A 461 -5.15 -17.15 -17.85
C TYR A 461 -5.85 -18.08 -18.86
N PRO A 462 -5.09 -18.95 -19.55
CA PRO A 462 -5.68 -19.88 -20.51
C PRO A 462 -6.76 -20.77 -19.88
N PRO A 463 -7.97 -20.88 -20.48
CA PRO A 463 -9.09 -21.59 -19.85
C PRO A 463 -8.81 -23.09 -19.61
N HIS A 464 -7.92 -23.70 -20.41
CA HIS A 464 -7.53 -25.10 -20.26
C HIS A 464 -6.83 -25.41 -18.92
N LEU A 465 -6.38 -24.40 -18.17
CA LEU A 465 -5.82 -24.56 -16.82
C LEU A 465 -6.90 -24.82 -15.75
N PHE A 466 -8.14 -24.44 -16.02
CA PHE A 466 -9.26 -24.46 -15.06
C PHE A 466 -10.36 -25.45 -15.45
N ILE A 467 -10.34 -25.91 -16.69
CA ILE A 467 -11.36 -26.76 -17.29
C ILE A 467 -10.89 -28.21 -17.31
N ASN A 468 -11.59 -29.09 -16.60
CA ASN A 468 -11.37 -30.53 -16.62
C ASN A 468 -12.59 -31.28 -17.20
N GLY A 469 -12.41 -32.54 -17.58
CA GLY A 469 -13.53 -33.42 -17.95
C GLY A 469 -14.38 -32.91 -19.12
N LYS A 470 -15.71 -32.93 -18.97
CA LYS A 470 -16.67 -32.47 -19.98
C LYS A 470 -16.64 -30.95 -20.21
N GLY A 471 -16.03 -30.18 -19.31
CA GLY A 471 -15.84 -28.74 -19.47
C GLY A 471 -15.02 -28.37 -20.72
N LYS A 472 -14.25 -29.31 -21.30
CA LYS A 472 -13.58 -29.10 -22.61
C LYS A 472 -14.55 -28.69 -23.72
N ARG A 473 -15.83 -29.05 -23.60
CA ARG A 473 -16.90 -28.60 -24.52
C ARG A 473 -17.13 -27.09 -24.52
N ILE A 474 -16.70 -26.37 -23.48
CA ILE A 474 -16.69 -24.90 -23.43
C ILE A 474 -15.77 -24.35 -24.53
N LEU A 475 -14.57 -24.92 -24.67
CA LEU A 475 -13.59 -24.53 -25.67
C LEU A 475 -13.99 -24.96 -27.10
N GLU A 476 -14.73 -26.06 -27.23
CA GLU A 476 -15.22 -26.57 -28.53
C GLU A 476 -16.27 -25.66 -29.19
N ARG A 477 -16.92 -24.77 -28.43
CA ARG A 477 -17.92 -23.82 -28.94
C ARG A 477 -17.33 -22.50 -29.47
N GLY A 478 -15.99 -22.34 -29.44
CA GLY A 478 -15.33 -21.10 -29.86
C GLY A 478 -15.74 -19.87 -29.04
N SER A 479 -16.23 -20.08 -27.81
CA SER A 479 -16.74 -19.03 -26.95
C SER A 479 -15.61 -18.32 -26.20
N THR A 480 -15.76 -17.00 -26.07
CA THR A 480 -14.98 -16.15 -25.16
C THR A 480 -15.14 -16.64 -23.72
N TYR A 481 -14.03 -16.68 -22.98
CA TYR A 481 -14.00 -17.13 -21.59
C TYR A 481 -13.68 -15.93 -20.69
N VAL A 482 -14.67 -15.46 -19.95
CA VAL A 482 -14.54 -14.28 -19.08
C VAL A 482 -14.33 -14.69 -17.62
N ASN A 483 -13.57 -13.87 -16.90
CA ASN A 483 -13.49 -13.97 -15.45
C ASN A 483 -14.86 -13.66 -14.83
N SER A 484 -15.24 -14.36 -13.75
CA SER A 484 -16.55 -14.18 -13.12
C SER A 484 -16.56 -13.12 -12.02
N GLY A 485 -15.41 -12.59 -11.60
CA GLY A 485 -15.28 -11.66 -10.48
C GLY A 485 -15.72 -10.23 -10.78
N VAL A 486 -15.78 -9.84 -12.06
CA VAL A 486 -16.37 -8.55 -12.48
C VAL A 486 -17.34 -8.78 -13.63
N LEU A 487 -18.64 -8.70 -13.33
CA LEU A 487 -19.71 -8.98 -14.29
C LEU A 487 -20.77 -7.90 -14.29
N LEU A 488 -21.22 -7.48 -15.48
CA LEU A 488 -22.51 -6.82 -15.64
C LEU A 488 -23.55 -7.87 -16.03
N MET A 489 -24.51 -8.12 -15.15
CA MET A 489 -25.51 -9.17 -15.32
C MET A 489 -26.83 -8.58 -15.84
N ASN A 490 -27.31 -9.08 -16.97
CA ASN A 490 -28.65 -8.78 -17.51
C ASN A 490 -29.66 -9.72 -16.85
N LEU A 491 -30.25 -9.30 -15.73
CA LEU A 491 -31.14 -10.15 -14.94
C LEU A 491 -32.43 -10.49 -15.66
N GLN A 492 -32.91 -9.61 -16.54
CA GLN A 492 -34.07 -9.91 -17.38
C GLN A 492 -33.77 -11.08 -18.33
N GLU A 493 -32.69 -10.98 -19.12
CA GLU A 493 -32.29 -12.02 -20.06
C GLU A 493 -31.99 -13.35 -19.34
N ILE A 494 -31.34 -13.31 -18.17
CA ILE A 494 -31.05 -14.51 -17.38
C ILE A 494 -32.35 -15.19 -16.93
N ARG A 495 -33.33 -14.43 -16.42
CA ARG A 495 -34.62 -15.00 -15.99
C ARG A 495 -35.41 -15.62 -17.15
N GLU A 496 -35.32 -15.05 -18.35
CA GLU A 496 -35.94 -15.63 -19.56
C GLU A 496 -35.33 -16.99 -19.95
N MET A 497 -34.08 -17.26 -19.57
CA MET A 497 -33.41 -18.55 -19.82
C MET A 497 -33.76 -19.64 -18.79
N GLY A 498 -34.30 -19.26 -17.62
CA GLY A 498 -34.74 -20.18 -16.56
C GLY A 498 -34.07 -19.89 -15.21
N ASN A 499 -34.23 -20.82 -14.27
CA ASN A 499 -33.61 -20.70 -12.94
C ASN A 499 -32.11 -21.04 -13.01
N LEU A 500 -31.27 -20.08 -12.61
CA LEU A 500 -29.83 -20.19 -12.74
C LEU A 500 -29.20 -21.19 -11.75
N LEU A 501 -29.73 -21.29 -10.53
CA LEU A 501 -29.26 -22.24 -9.53
C LEU A 501 -29.55 -23.67 -9.95
N ASP A 502 -30.77 -23.97 -10.40
CA ASP A 502 -31.15 -25.32 -10.84
C ASP A 502 -30.26 -25.80 -11.99
N ALA A 503 -30.02 -24.93 -12.99
CA ALA A 503 -29.11 -25.21 -14.09
C ALA A 503 -27.66 -25.45 -13.63
N PHE A 504 -27.20 -24.73 -12.61
CA PHE A 504 -25.87 -24.95 -12.01
C PHE A 504 -25.79 -26.29 -11.28
N LEU A 505 -26.82 -26.65 -10.50
CA LEU A 505 -26.86 -27.93 -9.79
C LEU A 505 -26.84 -29.10 -10.76
N ASP A 506 -27.55 -29.00 -11.89
CA ASP A 506 -27.47 -29.99 -12.97
C ASP A 506 -26.07 -30.07 -13.58
N PHE A 507 -25.43 -28.92 -13.83
CA PHE A 507 -24.06 -28.86 -14.34
C PHE A 507 -23.05 -29.52 -13.37
N ILE A 508 -23.13 -29.21 -12.08
CA ILE A 508 -22.11 -29.65 -11.11
C ILE A 508 -22.21 -31.12 -10.75
N ARG A 509 -23.41 -31.74 -10.84
CA ARG A 509 -23.60 -33.19 -10.70
C ARG A 509 -22.68 -33.98 -11.63
N GLU A 510 -22.40 -33.45 -12.82
CA GLU A 510 -21.50 -34.08 -13.79
C GLU A 510 -20.05 -33.57 -13.75
N ASN A 511 -19.76 -32.49 -13.01
CA ASN A 511 -18.48 -31.77 -13.02
C ASN A 511 -17.90 -31.51 -11.60
N GLN A 512 -18.14 -32.41 -10.64
CA GLN A 512 -17.77 -32.25 -9.21
C GLN A 512 -16.28 -32.00 -8.92
N LYS A 513 -15.38 -32.17 -9.89
CA LYS A 513 -13.93 -31.95 -9.75
C LYS A 513 -13.45 -30.62 -10.36
N ASP A 514 -14.36 -29.80 -10.88
CA ASP A 514 -14.00 -28.53 -11.49
C ASP A 514 -13.29 -27.60 -10.52
N ARG A 515 -12.32 -26.86 -11.05
CA ARG A 515 -11.55 -25.90 -10.26
C ARG A 515 -12.34 -24.61 -10.10
N LEU A 516 -12.94 -24.07 -11.14
CA LEU A 516 -13.72 -22.83 -11.04
C LEU A 516 -15.18 -23.11 -11.39
N PRO A 517 -15.96 -23.75 -10.49
CA PRO A 517 -17.24 -24.37 -10.85
C PRO A 517 -18.28 -23.34 -11.34
N ASP A 518 -18.40 -22.20 -10.67
CA ASP A 518 -19.31 -21.12 -11.06
C ASP A 518 -18.83 -20.42 -12.34
N GLN A 519 -17.54 -20.05 -12.45
CA GLN A 519 -17.01 -19.41 -13.65
C GLN A 519 -17.14 -20.30 -14.89
N ASN A 520 -16.80 -21.59 -14.76
CA ASN A 520 -16.95 -22.57 -15.84
C ASN A 520 -18.42 -22.73 -16.22
N PHE A 521 -19.31 -22.82 -15.24
CA PHE A 521 -20.75 -22.92 -15.49
C PHE A 521 -21.28 -21.69 -16.23
N LEU A 522 -20.97 -20.47 -15.78
CA LEU A 522 -21.43 -19.23 -16.41
C LEU A 522 -20.96 -19.13 -17.87
N ASN A 523 -19.67 -19.41 -18.11
CA ASN A 523 -19.10 -19.42 -19.47
C ASN A 523 -19.71 -20.51 -20.36
N TRP A 524 -20.05 -21.67 -19.80
CA TRP A 524 -20.71 -22.76 -20.51
C TRP A 524 -22.18 -22.45 -20.85
N TYR A 525 -22.94 -22.04 -19.84
CA TYR A 525 -24.39 -21.85 -19.89
C TYR A 525 -24.76 -20.66 -20.77
N PHE A 526 -23.97 -19.58 -20.71
CA PHE A 526 -24.18 -18.38 -21.50
C PHE A 526 -23.31 -18.30 -22.77
N ALA A 527 -22.76 -19.42 -23.24
CA ALA A 527 -21.97 -19.45 -24.47
C ALA A 527 -22.73 -18.79 -25.65
N GLY A 528 -22.13 -17.78 -26.27
CA GLY A 528 -22.75 -16.98 -27.34
C GLY A 528 -23.63 -15.81 -26.85
N LYS A 529 -23.84 -15.67 -25.54
CA LYS A 529 -24.56 -14.56 -24.88
C LYS A 529 -23.70 -13.79 -23.87
N ILE A 530 -22.37 -13.83 -24.03
CA ILE A 530 -21.41 -13.08 -23.21
C ILE A 530 -20.80 -11.97 -24.08
N LYS A 531 -20.86 -10.73 -23.60
CA LYS A 531 -20.19 -9.58 -24.19
C LYS A 531 -18.83 -9.37 -23.52
N VAL A 532 -17.76 -9.38 -24.31
CA VAL A 532 -16.42 -9.01 -23.81
C VAL A 532 -16.32 -7.48 -23.71
N VAL A 533 -15.81 -7.00 -22.59
CA VAL A 533 -15.53 -5.57 -22.33
C VAL A 533 -14.03 -5.29 -22.23
N GLU A 534 -13.67 -4.01 -22.12
CA GLU A 534 -12.29 -3.54 -21.93
C GLU A 534 -11.61 -4.22 -20.74
N LYS A 535 -10.35 -4.64 -20.92
CA LYS A 535 -9.57 -5.29 -19.86
C LYS A 535 -9.42 -4.43 -18.59
N GLU A 536 -9.53 -3.10 -18.72
CA GLU A 536 -9.45 -2.09 -17.65
C GLU A 536 -10.46 -2.30 -16.52
N TRP A 537 -11.50 -3.10 -16.75
CA TRP A 537 -12.48 -3.46 -15.73
C TRP A 537 -12.07 -4.64 -14.85
N ASP A 538 -11.01 -5.38 -15.16
CA ASP A 538 -10.59 -6.56 -14.38
C ASP A 538 -9.07 -6.83 -14.52
N TYR A 539 -8.24 -5.92 -13.99
CA TYR A 539 -6.78 -6.07 -13.97
C TYR A 539 -6.34 -6.90 -12.77
N PHE A 540 -5.82 -8.10 -13.00
CA PHE A 540 -5.32 -8.96 -11.93
C PHE A 540 -4.10 -8.34 -11.25
N SER A 541 -4.17 -8.11 -9.93
CA SER A 541 -3.11 -7.43 -9.18
C SER A 541 -1.77 -8.12 -9.32
N ASN A 542 -1.72 -9.45 -9.30
CA ASN A 542 -0.47 -10.20 -9.38
C ASN A 542 0.28 -10.04 -10.73
N ILE A 543 -0.42 -9.66 -11.80
CA ILE A 543 0.15 -9.39 -13.12
C ILE A 543 0.63 -7.93 -13.22
N TYR A 544 -0.09 -7.01 -12.59
CA TYR A 544 0.07 -5.56 -12.79
C TYR A 544 0.59 -4.79 -11.56
N ARG A 545 0.90 -5.49 -10.47
CA ARG A 545 1.56 -4.94 -9.27
C ARG A 545 3.01 -4.58 -9.59
N GLN A 546 3.21 -3.34 -10.03
CA GLN A 546 4.52 -2.76 -10.35
C GLN A 546 4.69 -1.42 -9.64
N ASP A 547 5.95 -1.03 -9.44
CA ASP A 547 6.29 0.25 -8.85
C ASP A 547 5.89 1.39 -9.82
N LEU A 548 5.21 2.42 -9.29
CA LEU A 548 4.89 3.69 -9.97
C LEU A 548 4.06 3.61 -11.27
N VAL A 549 3.18 2.61 -11.41
CA VAL A 549 2.20 2.56 -12.50
C VAL A 549 0.98 3.44 -12.17
N PRO A 550 0.55 4.34 -13.08
CA PRO A 550 -0.69 5.11 -12.90
C PRO A 550 -1.90 4.19 -12.77
N LEU A 551 -2.65 4.36 -11.69
CA LEU A 551 -3.77 3.48 -11.37
C LEU A 551 -5.08 3.93 -12.00
N GLU A 552 -5.20 5.22 -12.30
CA GLU A 552 -6.40 5.81 -12.87
C GLU A 552 -6.94 5.04 -14.08
N GLY A 553 -8.27 4.95 -14.12
CA GLY A 553 -9.00 4.34 -15.22
C GLY A 553 -8.97 2.81 -15.19
N LYS A 554 -8.64 2.20 -14.05
CA LYS A 554 -8.57 0.73 -13.91
C LYS A 554 -9.32 0.24 -12.67
N LEU A 555 -9.81 -0.98 -12.74
CA LEU A 555 -10.28 -1.77 -11.60
C LEU A 555 -9.30 -2.93 -11.43
N PHE A 556 -8.72 -3.04 -10.23
CA PHE A 556 -7.77 -4.08 -9.89
C PHE A 556 -8.43 -5.17 -9.06
N HIS A 557 -8.21 -6.42 -9.45
CA HIS A 557 -8.77 -7.60 -8.82
C HIS A 557 -7.64 -8.39 -8.16
N TYR A 558 -7.74 -8.58 -6.85
CA TYR A 558 -6.80 -9.32 -6.01
C TYR A 558 -7.10 -10.83 -5.99
N ALA A 559 -7.48 -11.38 -7.16
CA ALA A 559 -7.80 -12.78 -7.34
C ALA A 559 -6.64 -13.67 -6.90
N ALA A 560 -6.82 -14.40 -5.79
CA ALA A 560 -5.78 -15.21 -5.15
C ALA A 560 -4.49 -14.44 -4.82
N ASP A 561 -4.61 -13.14 -4.55
CA ASP A 561 -3.54 -12.24 -4.16
C ASP A 561 -3.91 -11.49 -2.87
N VAL A 562 -2.96 -10.79 -2.25
CA VAL A 562 -3.16 -10.08 -0.99
C VAL A 562 -2.53 -8.70 -1.04
N LEU A 563 -3.11 -7.74 -0.33
CA LEU A 563 -2.52 -6.43 -0.09
C LEU A 563 -1.09 -6.58 0.49
N GLN A 564 -0.07 -6.11 -0.23
CA GLN A 564 1.32 -6.17 0.22
C GLN A 564 1.66 -4.96 1.09
N LEU A 565 1.92 -5.19 2.37
CA LEU A 565 2.22 -4.12 3.32
C LEU A 565 3.72 -3.81 3.42
N SER A 566 4.59 -4.80 3.17
CA SER A 566 6.04 -4.74 3.34
C SER A 566 6.80 -4.09 2.18
N THR A 567 6.28 -4.21 0.95
CA THR A 567 6.89 -3.61 -0.24
C THR A 567 5.82 -2.90 -1.06
N PRO A 568 5.27 -1.78 -0.55
CA PRO A 568 4.05 -1.24 -1.12
C PRO A 568 4.34 -0.63 -2.50
N THR A 569 3.73 -1.22 -3.52
CA THR A 569 3.66 -0.64 -4.87
C THR A 569 2.61 0.48 -4.93
N ALA A 570 2.54 1.24 -6.03
CA ALA A 570 1.49 2.24 -6.22
C ALA A 570 0.09 1.68 -5.91
N LEU A 571 -0.22 0.49 -6.45
CA LEU A 571 -1.48 -0.21 -6.23
C LEU A 571 -1.70 -0.55 -4.75
N ASP A 572 -0.69 -1.06 -4.05
CA ASP A 572 -0.81 -1.40 -2.63
C ASP A 572 -0.91 -0.16 -1.74
N LEU A 573 -0.21 0.94 -2.06
CA LEU A 573 -0.32 2.22 -1.37
C LEU A 573 -1.77 2.75 -1.46
N TYR A 574 -2.36 2.69 -2.65
CA TYR A 574 -3.73 3.11 -2.89
C TYR A 574 -4.74 2.21 -2.16
N TYR A 575 -4.65 0.89 -2.32
CA TYR A 575 -5.57 -0.03 -1.65
C TYR A 575 -5.51 0.13 -0.13
N ARG A 576 -4.31 0.31 0.42
CA ARG A 576 -4.12 0.58 1.85
C ARG A 576 -4.75 1.90 2.28
N ASP A 577 -4.65 2.97 1.49
CA ASP A 577 -5.33 4.25 1.76
C ASP A 577 -6.86 4.09 1.71
N VAL A 578 -7.38 3.32 0.75
CA VAL A 578 -8.81 2.93 0.70
C VAL A 578 -9.21 2.24 2.00
N VAL A 579 -8.48 1.19 2.42
CA VAL A 579 -8.75 0.44 3.66
C VAL A 579 -8.66 1.35 4.87
N TRP A 580 -7.69 2.27 4.91
CA TRP A 580 -7.52 3.23 6.01
C TRP A 580 -8.76 4.13 6.19
N ASN A 581 -9.45 4.45 5.09
CA ASN A 581 -10.67 5.24 5.10
C ASN A 581 -11.96 4.42 5.36
N THR A 582 -11.84 3.12 5.66
CA THR A 582 -12.96 2.29 6.07
C THR A 582 -13.12 2.22 7.59
N PRO A 583 -14.29 1.83 8.12
CA PRO A 583 -14.43 1.50 9.53
C PRO A 583 -13.54 0.34 9.98
N PHE A 584 -12.94 -0.44 9.07
CA PHE A 584 -12.18 -1.66 9.32
C PHE A 584 -10.67 -1.46 9.43
N ALA A 585 -10.16 -0.28 9.08
CA ALA A 585 -8.73 0.06 9.13
C ALA A 585 -8.05 -0.44 10.42
N ARG A 586 -8.62 -0.12 11.58
CA ARG A 586 -8.05 -0.46 12.89
C ARG A 586 -8.02 -1.96 13.17
N SER A 587 -9.08 -2.69 12.82
CA SER A 587 -9.17 -4.14 13.04
C SER A 587 -8.40 -4.96 12.01
N THR A 588 -8.02 -4.37 10.88
CA THR A 588 -7.39 -5.07 9.77
C THR A 588 -5.92 -4.71 9.60
N LEU A 589 -5.58 -3.42 9.57
CA LEU A 589 -4.22 -2.96 9.24
C LEU A 589 -3.30 -2.98 10.46
N LEU A 590 -3.73 -2.46 11.62
CA LEU A 590 -2.86 -2.38 12.80
C LEU A 590 -2.32 -3.76 13.23
N PRO A 591 -3.16 -4.82 13.38
CA PRO A 591 -2.64 -6.14 13.77
C PRO A 591 -1.69 -6.75 12.72
N LYS A 592 -1.80 -6.34 11.45
CA LYS A 592 -0.89 -6.79 10.40
C LYS A 592 0.45 -6.07 10.49
N TYR A 593 0.47 -4.76 10.75
CA TYR A 593 1.72 -4.01 10.94
C TYR A 593 2.47 -4.44 12.20
N ASP A 594 1.75 -4.72 13.28
CA ASP A 594 2.34 -5.22 14.52
C ASP A 594 3.05 -6.56 14.27
N ARG A 595 2.35 -7.52 13.63
CA ARG A 595 2.96 -8.80 13.22
C ARG A 595 4.15 -8.63 12.28
N LEU A 596 4.09 -7.71 11.31
CA LEU A 596 5.21 -7.46 10.41
C LEU A 596 6.43 -6.88 11.17
N SER A 597 6.20 -6.03 12.16
CA SER A 597 7.27 -5.51 13.02
C SER A 597 7.92 -6.62 13.84
N GLU A 598 7.12 -7.54 14.40
CA GLU A 598 7.62 -8.73 15.11
C GLU A 598 8.43 -9.66 14.19
N LEU A 599 7.94 -9.88 12.97
CA LEU A 599 8.63 -10.69 11.95
C LEU A 599 9.97 -10.08 11.57
N ASP A 600 10.05 -8.77 11.38
CA ASP A 600 11.29 -8.05 11.07
C ASP A 600 12.31 -8.17 12.22
N ALA A 601 11.85 -8.02 13.48
CA ALA A 601 12.70 -8.18 14.65
C ALA A 601 13.26 -9.61 14.75
N SER A 602 12.40 -10.61 14.55
CA SER A 602 12.79 -12.03 14.54
C SER A 602 13.76 -12.34 13.40
N LYS A 603 13.51 -11.79 12.22
CA LYS A 603 14.39 -11.96 11.05
C LYS A 603 15.78 -11.39 11.30
N LEU A 604 15.87 -10.20 11.88
CA LEU A 604 17.15 -9.56 12.19
C LEU A 604 17.95 -10.38 13.20
N ASP A 605 17.32 -10.83 14.29
CA ASP A 605 17.92 -11.72 15.29
C ASP A 605 18.42 -13.03 14.66
N HIS A 606 17.60 -13.66 13.83
CA HIS A 606 17.99 -14.90 13.14
C HIS A 606 19.16 -14.68 12.17
N LEU A 607 19.15 -13.60 11.39
CA LEU A 607 20.26 -13.29 10.47
C LEU A 607 21.55 -13.02 11.25
N GLN A 608 21.50 -12.27 12.35
CA GLN A 608 22.67 -12.04 13.22
C GLN A 608 23.25 -13.36 13.74
N LYS A 609 22.41 -14.25 14.27
CA LYS A 609 22.86 -15.58 14.74
C LYS A 609 23.41 -16.45 13.60
N LEU A 610 22.86 -16.32 12.40
CA LEU A 610 23.30 -17.06 11.22
C LEU A 610 24.69 -16.65 10.74
N THR A 611 25.04 -15.36 10.80
CA THR A 611 26.30 -14.83 10.21
C THR A 611 27.56 -15.55 10.70
N ALA A 612 27.61 -15.94 11.97
CA ALA A 612 28.77 -16.62 12.56
C ALA A 612 28.90 -18.09 12.11
N SER A 613 27.79 -18.76 11.78
CA SER A 613 27.75 -20.21 11.54
C SER A 613 27.72 -20.57 10.05
N VAL A 614 27.21 -19.69 9.19
CA VAL A 614 26.89 -20.07 7.80
C VAL A 614 28.11 -20.19 6.89
N PHE A 615 29.21 -19.53 7.25
CA PHE A 615 30.47 -19.55 6.51
C PHE A 615 31.50 -20.52 7.11
N ASP A 616 31.16 -21.23 8.19
CA ASP A 616 32.04 -22.23 8.78
C ASP A 616 32.01 -23.53 7.94
N PRO A 617 33.12 -23.93 7.29
CA PRO A 617 33.15 -25.12 6.44
C PRO A 617 33.04 -26.43 7.24
N SER A 618 33.20 -26.40 8.56
CA SER A 618 33.01 -27.57 9.42
C SER A 618 31.53 -27.89 9.66
N ILE A 619 30.65 -26.91 9.46
CA ILE A 619 29.20 -27.03 9.66
C ILE A 619 28.55 -27.50 8.36
N ARG A 620 27.80 -28.60 8.45
CA ARG A 620 27.02 -29.13 7.32
C ARG A 620 25.69 -28.39 7.21
N LYS A 621 25.34 -27.91 6.02
CA LYS A 621 24.03 -27.28 5.76
C LYS A 621 23.04 -28.34 5.28
N ILE A 622 21.82 -28.25 5.78
CA ILE A 622 20.71 -29.13 5.41
C ILE A 622 19.56 -28.26 4.94
N TYR A 623 19.13 -28.45 3.70
CA TYR A 623 18.01 -27.75 3.08
C TYR A 623 16.81 -28.69 3.05
N TYR A 624 15.79 -28.43 3.87
CA TYR A 624 14.63 -29.30 4.05
C TYR A 624 13.35 -28.61 3.57
N GLY A 625 12.62 -29.27 2.66
CA GLY A 625 11.32 -28.86 2.17
C GLY A 625 11.23 -28.76 0.65
N GLN A 626 10.06 -28.38 0.14
CA GLN A 626 9.81 -28.24 -1.30
C GLN A 626 10.77 -27.22 -1.94
N ASP A 627 11.18 -27.48 -3.19
CA ASP A 627 12.09 -26.59 -3.93
C ASP A 627 11.33 -25.42 -4.58
N ASN A 628 10.64 -24.64 -3.75
CA ASN A 628 9.86 -23.48 -4.15
C ASN A 628 10.72 -22.21 -4.28
N ARG A 629 10.08 -21.07 -4.59
CA ARG A 629 10.76 -19.77 -4.72
C ARG A 629 11.63 -19.42 -3.50
N SER A 630 11.18 -19.73 -2.29
CA SER A 630 11.92 -19.47 -1.05
C SER A 630 13.18 -20.31 -0.97
N MET A 631 13.07 -21.61 -1.24
CA MET A 631 14.22 -22.53 -1.24
C MET A 631 15.21 -22.19 -2.35
N GLN A 632 14.72 -21.86 -3.54
CA GLN A 632 15.55 -21.42 -4.67
C GLN A 632 16.29 -20.12 -4.35
N SER A 633 15.60 -19.15 -3.74
CA SER A 633 16.21 -17.89 -3.31
C SER A 633 17.31 -18.15 -2.29
N LEU A 634 17.06 -18.98 -1.27
CA LEU A 634 18.07 -19.35 -0.29
C LEU A 634 19.30 -19.96 -0.95
N LYS A 635 19.13 -20.94 -1.85
CA LYS A 635 20.23 -21.60 -2.56
C LYS A 635 21.02 -20.65 -3.47
N GLN A 636 20.41 -19.56 -3.94
CA GLN A 636 21.12 -18.52 -4.69
C GLN A 636 22.05 -17.71 -3.78
N PHE A 637 21.61 -17.38 -2.56
CA PHE A 637 22.43 -16.66 -1.57
C PHE A 637 23.45 -17.56 -0.87
N LEU A 638 23.08 -18.82 -0.63
CA LEU A 638 23.86 -19.85 0.04
C LEU A 638 23.85 -21.13 -0.81
N PRO A 639 24.70 -21.20 -1.85
CA PRO A 639 24.78 -22.39 -2.68
C PRO A 639 25.21 -23.62 -1.87
N PRO A 640 24.53 -24.78 -2.03
CA PRO A 640 24.96 -26.03 -1.41
C PRO A 640 26.40 -26.37 -1.84
N SER A 641 27.24 -26.70 -0.86
CA SER A 641 28.63 -27.11 -1.06
C SER A 641 28.78 -28.64 -0.95
N GLU A 642 29.97 -29.15 -1.28
CA GLU A 642 30.25 -30.59 -1.15
C GLU A 642 30.10 -31.06 0.31
N GLY A 643 29.13 -31.96 0.55
CA GLY A 643 28.80 -32.48 1.88
C GLY A 643 27.54 -31.91 2.52
N ASP A 644 26.90 -30.91 1.90
CA ASP A 644 25.57 -30.42 2.28
C ASP A 644 24.46 -31.37 1.78
N LEU A 645 23.28 -31.30 2.41
CA LEU A 645 22.14 -32.16 2.07
C LEU A 645 20.93 -31.34 1.61
N CYS A 646 20.29 -31.76 0.51
CA CYS A 646 19.01 -31.20 0.06
C CYS A 646 17.93 -32.28 0.10
N LEU A 647 16.93 -32.11 0.96
CA LEU A 647 15.85 -33.05 1.22
C LEU A 647 14.53 -32.44 0.70
N HIS A 648 14.03 -32.94 -0.44
CA HIS A 648 12.89 -32.39 -1.19
C HIS A 648 11.67 -33.33 -1.19
N GLU A 649 10.48 -32.74 -1.44
CA GLU A 649 9.11 -33.25 -1.73
C GLU A 649 8.59 -34.56 -1.08
N ASN A 650 9.41 -35.59 -0.93
CA ASN A 650 9.08 -36.86 -0.29
C ASN A 650 9.75 -37.05 1.07
N ALA A 651 10.64 -36.13 1.46
CA ALA A 651 11.36 -36.23 2.72
C ALA A 651 10.41 -36.03 3.90
N THR A 652 10.27 -37.04 4.74
CA THR A 652 9.45 -36.92 5.96
C THR A 652 10.26 -36.34 7.12
N PRO A 653 9.60 -35.75 8.15
CA PRO A 653 10.29 -35.35 9.37
C PRO A 653 11.13 -36.48 9.97
N THR A 654 10.66 -37.73 9.84
CA THR A 654 11.36 -38.94 10.30
C THR A 654 12.68 -39.17 9.54
N GLU A 655 12.73 -38.91 8.23
CA GLU A 655 13.96 -39.07 7.44
C GLU A 655 15.02 -38.05 7.80
N LEU A 656 14.63 -36.77 7.97
CA LEU A 656 15.55 -35.73 8.45
C LEU A 656 16.14 -36.12 9.81
N ILE A 657 15.28 -36.55 10.73
CA ILE A 657 15.70 -36.99 12.06
C ILE A 657 16.69 -38.16 12.00
N ARG A 658 16.42 -39.17 11.17
CA ARG A 658 17.32 -40.31 10.97
C ARG A 658 18.70 -39.87 10.43
N LEU A 659 18.73 -38.93 9.49
CA LEU A 659 19.99 -38.39 8.93
C LEU A 659 20.82 -37.59 9.95
N LEU A 660 20.15 -36.96 10.92
CA LEU A 660 20.84 -36.31 12.04
C LEU A 660 21.49 -37.36 12.97
N GLU A 661 20.85 -38.51 13.16
CA GLU A 661 21.37 -39.62 13.98
C GLU A 661 22.53 -40.37 13.29
N GLU A 662 22.44 -40.61 11.97
CA GLU A 662 23.48 -41.27 11.17
C GLU A 662 24.73 -40.39 10.97
N GLY A 663 24.60 -39.06 11.12
CA GLY A 663 25.67 -38.08 10.87
C GLY A 663 26.73 -37.92 11.96
N GLY A 664 26.59 -38.58 13.12
CA GLY A 664 27.51 -38.46 14.25
C GLY A 664 27.58 -37.06 14.88
N ASN A 665 28.70 -36.69 15.51
CA ASN A 665 28.90 -35.37 16.18
C ASN A 665 29.11 -34.18 15.21
N ARG A 666 28.80 -34.33 13.92
CA ARG A 666 28.98 -33.23 12.95
C ARG A 666 27.92 -32.15 13.22
N LYS A 667 28.36 -30.90 13.42
CA LYS A 667 27.45 -29.77 13.61
C LYS A 667 26.65 -29.51 12.33
N ASN A 668 25.35 -29.34 12.47
CA ASN A 668 24.42 -29.14 11.36
C ASN A 668 23.77 -27.76 11.45
N LEU A 669 23.46 -27.18 10.30
CA LEU A 669 22.67 -25.96 10.15
C LEU A 669 21.51 -26.26 9.22
N ILE A 670 20.29 -26.24 9.75
CA ILE A 670 19.11 -26.75 9.03
C ILE A 670 18.22 -25.59 8.58
N PHE A 671 18.01 -25.45 7.28
CA PHE A 671 17.05 -24.51 6.69
C PHE A 671 15.76 -25.25 6.34
N ILE A 672 14.66 -24.84 6.96
CA ILE A 672 13.38 -25.53 6.88
C ILE A 672 12.37 -24.63 6.18
N LEU A 673 11.85 -25.04 5.03
CA LEU A 673 10.66 -24.43 4.47
C LEU A 673 9.45 -24.87 5.33
N ALA A 674 8.85 -23.93 6.06
CA ALA A 674 7.71 -24.24 6.90
C ALA A 674 6.47 -24.56 6.05
N ASP A 675 5.96 -25.78 6.21
CA ASP A 675 4.74 -26.29 5.61
C ASP A 675 3.79 -26.84 6.70
N GLU A 676 2.75 -27.58 6.33
CA GLU A 676 1.79 -28.17 7.29
C GLU A 676 2.45 -29.14 8.30
N GLN A 677 3.61 -29.72 7.96
CA GLN A 677 4.34 -30.66 8.82
C GLN A 677 5.33 -29.96 9.74
N TYR A 678 5.58 -28.66 9.53
CA TYR A 678 6.52 -27.87 10.30
C TYR A 678 6.32 -27.93 11.82
N PRO A 679 5.09 -27.83 12.38
CA PRO A 679 4.91 -27.87 13.84
C PRO A 679 5.37 -29.18 14.48
N GLU A 680 5.12 -30.30 13.81
CA GLU A 680 5.57 -31.63 14.28
C GLU A 680 7.08 -31.79 14.14
N LEU A 681 7.67 -31.32 13.03
CA LEU A 681 9.11 -31.33 12.84
C LEU A 681 9.82 -30.46 13.88
N GLU A 682 9.35 -29.24 14.10
CA GLU A 682 9.91 -28.31 15.08
C GLU A 682 9.93 -28.92 16.48
N LYS A 683 8.82 -29.55 16.88
CA LYS A 683 8.74 -30.26 18.17
C LYS A 683 9.82 -31.33 18.30
N ARG A 684 10.02 -32.18 17.28
CA ARG A 684 11.03 -33.25 17.29
C ARG A 684 12.47 -32.74 17.32
N LEU A 685 12.74 -31.58 16.72
CA LEU A 685 14.05 -30.92 16.76
C LEU A 685 14.31 -30.37 18.16
N ARG A 686 13.31 -29.72 18.79
CA ARG A 686 13.40 -29.20 20.17
C ARG A 686 13.61 -30.31 21.21
N GLU A 687 12.90 -31.43 21.08
CA GLU A 687 13.07 -32.61 21.94
C GLU A 687 14.50 -33.19 21.90
N ARG A 688 15.26 -32.91 20.83
CA ARG A 688 16.67 -33.29 20.67
C ARG A 688 17.67 -32.22 21.15
N GLY A 689 17.17 -31.12 21.72
CA GLY A 689 18.02 -30.03 22.21
C GLY A 689 18.51 -29.08 21.12
N LEU A 690 18.02 -29.20 19.88
CA LEU A 690 18.31 -28.24 18.83
C LEU A 690 17.48 -26.97 19.04
N ARG A 691 18.09 -25.81 18.78
CA ARG A 691 17.50 -24.50 19.05
C ARG A 691 17.13 -23.77 17.76
N ALA A 692 15.91 -23.24 17.72
CA ALA A 692 15.46 -22.37 16.64
C ALA A 692 16.32 -21.10 16.60
N GLY A 693 16.72 -20.67 15.41
CA GLY A 693 17.58 -19.51 15.21
C GLY A 693 19.06 -19.76 15.50
N GLU A 694 19.46 -20.99 15.85
CA GLU A 694 20.86 -21.38 16.04
C GLU A 694 21.23 -22.64 15.24
N ASP A 695 20.49 -23.73 15.46
CA ASP A 695 20.72 -25.02 14.80
C ASP A 695 19.80 -25.21 13.60
N TYR A 696 18.59 -24.63 13.65
CA TYR A 696 17.64 -24.65 12.54
C TYR A 696 16.89 -23.32 12.37
N PHE A 697 16.51 -23.03 11.14
CA PHE A 697 15.92 -21.76 10.73
C PHE A 697 14.69 -21.98 9.86
N ASN A 698 13.59 -21.34 10.21
CA ASN A 698 12.41 -21.27 9.37
C ASN A 698 12.65 -20.30 8.22
N LEU A 699 12.60 -20.83 6.99
CA LEU A 699 12.91 -20.08 5.78
C LEU A 699 11.88 -18.97 5.51
N LEU A 700 10.61 -19.15 5.89
CA LEU A 700 9.58 -18.14 5.71
C LEU A 700 9.82 -16.89 6.57
N LEU A 701 10.53 -17.03 7.70
CA LEU A 701 10.96 -15.92 8.56
C LEU A 701 12.24 -15.24 8.05
N LEU A 702 13.11 -15.97 7.36
CA LEU A 702 14.38 -15.44 6.84
C LEU A 702 14.22 -14.68 5.52
N MET A 703 13.29 -15.08 4.66
CA MET A 703 13.13 -14.51 3.33
C MET A 703 12.24 -13.26 3.35
N SER A 704 12.41 -12.36 2.38
CA SER A 704 11.41 -11.30 2.11
C SER A 704 10.20 -11.88 1.37
N SER A 705 9.07 -11.16 1.37
CA SER A 705 7.87 -11.55 0.60
C SER A 705 8.17 -11.83 -0.88
N ARG A 706 8.99 -10.99 -1.53
CA ARG A 706 9.45 -11.18 -2.92
C ARG A 706 10.26 -12.47 -3.12
N GLN A 707 11.00 -12.87 -2.08
CA GLN A 707 11.74 -14.14 -2.05
C GLN A 707 10.88 -15.32 -1.59
N GLY A 708 9.58 -15.16 -1.33
CA GLY A 708 8.69 -16.21 -0.85
C GLY A 708 8.65 -16.38 0.67
N GLY A 709 9.06 -15.36 1.43
CA GLY A 709 8.78 -15.24 2.87
C GLY A 709 7.36 -14.75 3.13
N TYR A 710 7.03 -14.47 4.39
CA TYR A 710 5.73 -13.89 4.75
C TYR A 710 5.50 -12.52 4.08
N ALA A 711 4.27 -12.29 3.63
CA ALA A 711 3.83 -11.11 2.88
C ALA A 711 3.38 -9.95 3.78
#